data_AF-A0A1V4APN7-F1
#
_entry.id   AF-A0A1V4APN7-F1
#
_cell.length_a   1.000
_cell.length_b   1.000
_cell.length_c   1.000
_cell.angle_alpha   90.00
_cell.angle_beta   90.00
_cell.angle_gamma   90.00
#
_symmetry.space_group_name_H-M   'P 1'
#
loop_
_entity.id
_entity.type
_entity.pdbx_description
1 polymer ?
#
loop_
_entity_poly.entity_id
_entity_poly.type
_entity_poly.pdbx_seq_one_letter_code
_entity_poly.pdbx_strand_id
1 'polypeptide(L)'
;MATGQPPDSPLIKVARGLFLTSMLMFARLFLVFQNGYAEIPYLAGTGGVVYLEMEARPVALELRPGVFFDAWGYCKKGEKPTVPGPTIKVREGTKIRVHFTNKLAVPASLHPHGVKYTAANDGAHIAGNPTSTVEPGHSRTYEWDTSGTPGTWFYHTHALEMGGDEGLSRGLWGALIIEPKDDITNPPDKEFVVFMHSYMVNGTEYEAFNDKSGDIEFMNGDSSAFPGLVWKANMGEKVRFHVINTAEEMHTFHTHGHRWTDKASGELIDNVSLAPFTSYVADFTAGEGVGPGNWAFHCHFHEHMMNGMFGIFVVEKEKMNAWMSPDTESLPTLDSAPGSYAYPDPSLKNLYEDFVGLKQGDGPWGEFYQPIPFYMYFNPTRHYIPPSAENSDYKELLNRYRPDQCVECHEESSPGIVAQWKASNHANPKKNREVSAETQEIEELIGKELNNWEPGTKNGVYCSYCHGDNHEKLFMPTVDNACGACHPRQAKEFAKGRDLGRPSHPQSWEATMSVPWYVENYRRGERYSMIGCDQCHQNMSSCDDCHSKHLFSVAEARRPEVCSGCHMGPDHPDWESYEHSRWGIIYNISGEKWNWDKKLSEVIPGVDYPAPTCQYCHMYVGNGQWEMNVETKGIWRMGIIPPAEVEFKSGIKNFPYGIKLPPIDKKLEIYSAESKTKRRYWVELCTKCHSSRFSSMWLDSLDQYMFESWRRIDDAQRVVEELFAKDMIKPSPEERAPFPLSDVIVKLLSPKELGPEVYSLFKKTSGHLPVIGPVLGAYAIFNQKDGNPSGVEQEYVEMWFWNHLQGYKGTAHAQQDISWWWGTAQTMGNLTRIRDGAVNLQRLKSLEEAVKK
;
A
#
# COMPACT_ATOMS: atom_id res chain seq x y z
N MET A 1 -31.24 22.23 47.20
CA MET A 1 -31.24 23.58 46.60
C MET A 1 -29.84 23.83 46.07
N ALA A 2 -29.56 24.30 44.86
CA ALA A 2 -30.30 24.54 43.61
C ALA A 2 -29.16 24.96 42.65
N THR A 3 -28.83 24.20 41.60
CA THR A 3 -29.31 24.32 40.21
C THR A 3 -29.34 25.74 39.64
N GLY A 4 -28.65 25.94 38.52
CA GLY A 4 -28.87 27.07 37.61
C GLY A 4 -27.89 27.15 36.43
N GLN A 5 -28.08 26.32 35.40
CA GLN A 5 -27.53 26.51 34.04
C GLN A 5 -28.42 27.48 33.23
N PRO A 6 -27.87 28.30 32.32
CA PRO A 6 -28.63 28.92 31.23
C PRO A 6 -28.46 28.14 29.89
N PRO A 7 -29.33 28.38 28.88
CA PRO A 7 -29.79 27.37 27.92
C PRO A 7 -29.02 27.33 26.59
N ASP A 8 -28.87 26.13 26.04
CA ASP A 8 -28.26 25.84 24.73
C ASP A 8 -29.15 26.27 23.54
N SER A 9 -28.54 26.97 22.58
CA SER A 9 -29.20 27.41 21.34
C SER A 9 -29.23 26.33 20.24
N PRO A 10 -30.23 26.36 19.32
CA PRO A 10 -30.50 25.27 18.37
C PRO A 10 -29.41 25.02 17.32
N LEU A 11 -28.52 25.99 17.07
CA LEU A 11 -27.50 25.93 16.01
C LEU A 11 -26.27 25.09 16.38
N ILE A 12 -25.98 24.92 17.68
CA ILE A 12 -24.87 24.10 18.19
C ILE A 12 -25.21 22.59 18.12
N LYS A 13 -26.50 22.25 18.09
CA LYS A 13 -26.96 20.86 17.93
C LYS A 13 -26.80 20.33 16.50
N VAL A 14 -26.86 21.21 15.48
CA VAL A 14 -26.78 20.79 14.07
C VAL A 14 -25.31 20.62 13.61
N ALA A 15 -24.40 21.49 14.06
CA ALA A 15 -22.98 21.42 13.66
C ALA A 15 -22.18 20.31 14.38
N ARG A 16 -22.54 19.96 15.63
CA ARG A 16 -21.98 18.77 16.31
C ARG A 16 -22.47 17.44 15.72
N GLY A 17 -23.62 17.45 15.04
CA GLY A 17 -24.20 16.27 14.40
C GLY A 17 -23.50 15.86 13.10
N LEU A 18 -22.90 16.80 12.36
CA LEU A 18 -22.27 16.55 11.05
C LEU A 18 -20.77 16.22 11.12
N PHE A 19 -20.09 16.54 12.23
CA PHE A 19 -18.64 16.28 12.39
C PHE A 19 -18.35 14.94 13.10
N LEU A 20 -19.30 14.41 13.88
CA LEU A 20 -19.16 13.08 14.49
C LEU A 20 -19.46 11.93 13.50
N THR A 21 -20.38 12.13 12.54
CA THR A 21 -20.79 11.11 11.57
C THR A 21 -19.67 10.73 10.60
N SER A 22 -18.87 11.69 10.13
CA SER A 22 -17.79 11.44 9.15
C SER A 22 -16.55 10.78 9.75
N MET A 23 -16.29 10.96 11.05
CA MET A 23 -15.12 10.42 11.75
C MET A 23 -15.37 8.99 12.27
N LEU A 24 -16.63 8.64 12.58
CA LEU A 24 -17.05 7.28 12.93
C LEU A 24 -17.00 6.33 11.71
N MET A 25 -17.24 6.85 10.52
CA MET A 25 -17.20 6.14 9.23
C MET A 25 -15.78 5.65 8.85
N PHE A 26 -14.79 6.54 8.96
CA PHE A 26 -13.40 6.21 8.61
C PHE A 26 -12.69 5.34 9.66
N ALA A 27 -13.03 5.51 10.95
CA ALA A 27 -12.54 4.64 12.01
C ALA A 27 -13.15 3.23 11.94
N ARG A 28 -14.36 3.08 11.39
CA ARG A 28 -14.93 1.77 11.08
C ARG A 28 -14.19 1.09 9.95
N LEU A 29 -14.01 1.75 8.80
CA LEU A 29 -13.33 1.13 7.65
C LEU A 29 -11.91 0.62 7.98
N PHE A 30 -11.12 1.34 8.79
CA PHE A 30 -9.75 0.89 9.12
C PHE A 30 -9.69 -0.26 10.14
N LEU A 31 -10.68 -0.37 11.03
CA LEU A 31 -10.78 -1.49 11.98
C LEU A 31 -11.33 -2.77 11.33
N VAL A 32 -12.07 -2.66 10.22
CA VAL A 32 -12.59 -3.79 9.41
C VAL A 32 -11.46 -4.63 8.77
N PHE A 33 -10.34 -4.00 8.38
CA PHE A 33 -9.34 -4.68 7.54
C PHE A 33 -8.14 -5.27 8.28
N GLN A 34 -7.83 -4.84 9.50
CA GLN A 34 -6.67 -5.35 10.26
C GLN A 34 -6.99 -6.44 11.27
N ASN A 35 -8.22 -6.48 11.78
CA ASN A 35 -8.70 -7.56 12.63
C ASN A 35 -9.81 -8.24 11.86
N GLY A 36 -9.69 -9.54 11.56
CA GLY A 36 -10.88 -10.30 11.20
C GLY A 36 -11.94 -10.03 12.26
N TYR A 37 -13.11 -9.54 11.86
CA TYR A 37 -14.24 -9.45 12.77
C TYR A 37 -14.43 -10.85 13.38
N ALA A 38 -14.22 -10.91 14.69
CA ALA A 38 -14.15 -12.09 15.55
C ALA A 38 -12.76 -12.68 15.90
N GLU A 39 -11.77 -11.86 16.32
CA GLU A 39 -11.04 -12.26 17.53
C GLU A 39 -11.86 -11.82 18.74
N ILE A 40 -12.77 -12.71 19.14
CA ILE A 40 -13.57 -12.50 20.34
C ILE A 40 -12.69 -12.91 21.52
N PRO A 41 -12.48 -12.06 22.54
CA PRO A 41 -11.70 -12.44 23.70
C PRO A 41 -12.29 -13.71 24.32
N TYR A 42 -11.54 -14.81 24.23
CA TYR A 42 -11.87 -16.01 24.98
C TYR A 42 -11.74 -15.71 26.47
N LEU A 43 -12.87 -15.66 27.17
CA LEU A 43 -12.90 -15.60 28.62
C LEU A 43 -12.65 -17.01 29.16
N ALA A 44 -11.42 -17.50 28.97
CA ALA A 44 -11.02 -18.85 29.33
C ALA A 44 -10.83 -18.98 30.85
N GLY A 45 -11.50 -19.96 31.46
CA GLY A 45 -11.22 -20.44 32.81
C GLY A 45 -11.00 -21.95 32.77
N THR A 46 -9.89 -22.43 33.34
CA THR A 46 -9.61 -23.86 33.49
C THR A 46 -10.10 -24.37 34.84
N GLY A 47 -11.34 -24.86 34.88
CA GLY A 47 -11.92 -25.57 36.03
C GLY A 47 -12.30 -24.65 37.20
N GLY A 48 -13.59 -24.57 37.50
CA GLY A 48 -14.12 -23.80 38.63
C GLY A 48 -15.21 -22.82 38.23
N VAL A 49 -15.17 -21.61 38.80
CA VAL A 49 -16.16 -20.53 38.59
C VAL A 49 -15.52 -19.38 37.81
N VAL A 50 -16.08 -19.04 36.65
CA VAL A 50 -15.69 -17.88 35.82
C VAL A 50 -16.59 -16.70 36.16
N TYR A 51 -16.03 -15.53 36.43
CA TYR A 51 -16.78 -14.30 36.71
C TYR A 51 -16.65 -13.32 35.56
N LEU A 52 -17.76 -12.89 35.00
CA LEU A 52 -17.84 -11.96 33.87
C LEU A 52 -18.60 -10.71 34.30
N GLU A 53 -18.02 -9.53 34.07
CA GLU A 53 -18.75 -8.26 34.18
C GLU A 53 -19.18 -7.83 32.77
N MET A 54 -20.48 -7.87 32.48
CA MET A 54 -21.03 -7.57 31.16
C MET A 54 -22.03 -6.42 31.21
N GLU A 55 -22.17 -5.72 30.09
CA GLU A 55 -23.13 -4.63 29.92
C GLU A 55 -23.88 -4.77 28.59
N ALA A 56 -25.12 -4.29 28.54
CA ALA A 56 -25.82 -4.02 27.29
C ALA A 56 -25.93 -2.51 27.08
N ARG A 57 -25.59 -2.03 25.87
CA ARG A 57 -25.58 -0.61 25.51
C ARG A 57 -26.04 -0.42 24.06
N PRO A 58 -26.59 0.77 23.71
CA PRO A 58 -26.83 1.12 22.32
C PRO A 58 -25.52 1.12 21.53
N VAL A 59 -25.57 0.69 20.27
CA VAL A 59 -24.46 0.68 19.33
C VAL A 59 -24.99 1.04 17.94
N ALA A 60 -24.48 2.13 17.35
CA ALA A 60 -24.77 2.41 15.95
C ALA A 60 -23.96 1.42 15.11
N LEU A 61 -24.56 0.52 14.33
CA LEU A 61 -23.91 -0.32 13.30
C LEU A 61 -23.92 0.42 11.96
N GLU A 62 -22.88 0.29 11.13
CA GLU A 62 -22.84 0.95 9.83
C GLU A 62 -23.22 -0.09 8.77
N LEU A 63 -24.29 0.18 8.04
CA LEU A 63 -24.90 -0.72 7.05
C LEU A 63 -24.30 -0.59 5.63
N ARG A 64 -23.72 0.57 5.35
CA ARG A 64 -22.97 0.94 4.15
C ARG A 64 -22.40 2.32 4.42
N PRO A 65 -21.38 2.77 3.66
CA PRO A 65 -20.80 4.08 3.87
C PRO A 65 -21.86 5.19 4.08
N GLY A 66 -22.01 5.64 5.33
CA GLY A 66 -22.88 6.76 5.71
C GLY A 66 -24.31 6.39 6.15
N VAL A 67 -24.67 5.11 6.17
CA VAL A 67 -25.98 4.63 6.68
C VAL A 67 -25.77 3.82 7.95
N PHE A 68 -26.42 4.23 9.04
CA PHE A 68 -26.24 3.59 10.35
C PHE A 68 -27.56 3.02 10.89
N PHE A 69 -27.49 1.81 11.45
CA PHE A 69 -28.59 1.14 12.16
C PHE A 69 -28.41 1.25 13.67
N ASP A 70 -29.49 1.59 14.38
CA ASP A 70 -29.50 1.68 15.85
C ASP A 70 -29.67 0.28 16.48
N ALA A 71 -28.55 -0.41 16.64
CA ALA A 71 -28.47 -1.72 17.25
C ALA A 71 -28.25 -1.63 18.77
N TRP A 72 -28.46 -2.75 19.47
CA TRP A 72 -28.15 -2.94 20.87
C TRP A 72 -27.14 -4.07 20.99
N GLY A 73 -25.99 -3.79 21.60
CA GLY A 73 -24.87 -4.73 21.68
C GLY A 73 -24.51 -5.10 23.10
N TYR A 74 -23.95 -6.30 23.27
CA TYR A 74 -23.31 -6.71 24.52
C TYR A 74 -21.82 -6.37 24.51
N CYS A 75 -21.24 -6.25 25.70
CA CYS A 75 -19.80 -6.03 25.88
C CYS A 75 -19.38 -6.42 27.28
N LYS A 76 -18.07 -6.61 27.47
CA LYS A 76 -17.47 -6.56 28.80
C LYS A 76 -17.52 -5.13 29.34
N LYS A 77 -17.70 -4.99 30.65
CA LYS A 77 -17.73 -3.70 31.34
C LYS A 77 -16.47 -2.89 31.01
N GLY A 78 -16.69 -1.66 30.53
CA GLY A 78 -15.61 -0.73 30.16
C GLY A 78 -15.14 -0.81 28.70
N GLU A 79 -15.55 -1.82 27.93
CA GLU A 79 -15.15 -1.97 26.52
C GLU A 79 -16.14 -1.27 25.57
N LYS A 80 -16.14 -1.55 24.27
CA LYS A 80 -17.18 -1.04 23.33
C LYS A 80 -18.26 -2.13 23.12
N PRO A 81 -19.56 -1.80 23.04
CA PRO A 81 -20.61 -2.76 22.67
C PRO A 81 -20.38 -3.29 21.25
N THR A 82 -20.57 -4.60 21.07
CA THR A 82 -20.44 -5.29 19.78
C THR A 82 -21.69 -6.11 19.47
N VAL A 83 -21.90 -6.35 18.18
CA VAL A 83 -22.88 -7.31 17.65
C VAL A 83 -22.11 -8.18 16.64
N PRO A 84 -21.91 -9.49 16.86
CA PRO A 84 -22.26 -10.24 18.07
C PRO A 84 -21.64 -9.68 19.35
N GLY A 85 -22.30 -9.99 20.47
CA GLY A 85 -21.72 -9.88 21.80
C GLY A 85 -20.52 -10.82 22.00
N PRO A 86 -19.76 -10.64 23.11
CA PRO A 86 -18.58 -11.46 23.39
C PRO A 86 -18.85 -12.98 23.48
N THR A 87 -18.25 -13.79 22.62
CA THR A 87 -18.12 -15.24 22.75
C THR A 87 -17.52 -15.65 24.08
N ILE A 88 -18.29 -16.43 24.83
CA ILE A 88 -17.86 -17.08 26.06
C ILE A 88 -17.39 -18.48 25.67
N LYS A 89 -16.08 -18.75 25.72
CA LYS A 89 -15.52 -20.09 25.51
C LYS A 89 -14.98 -20.65 26.81
N VAL A 90 -15.53 -21.78 27.24
CA VAL A 90 -15.14 -22.45 28.49
C VAL A 90 -15.05 -23.95 28.29
N ARG A 91 -14.43 -24.67 29.23
CA ARG A 91 -14.48 -26.13 29.26
C ARG A 91 -15.75 -26.62 29.95
N GLU A 92 -16.20 -27.81 29.57
CA GLU A 92 -17.30 -28.53 30.21
C GLU A 92 -17.07 -28.66 31.72
N GLY A 93 -18.12 -28.39 32.51
CA GLY A 93 -18.08 -28.39 33.98
C GLY A 93 -17.66 -27.07 34.62
N THR A 94 -17.48 -26.01 33.82
CA THR A 94 -17.25 -24.65 34.31
C THR A 94 -18.56 -24.01 34.77
N LYS A 95 -18.55 -23.36 35.94
CA LYS A 95 -19.67 -22.51 36.39
C LYS A 95 -19.41 -21.07 35.95
N ILE A 96 -20.36 -20.45 35.26
CA ILE A 96 -20.23 -19.07 34.77
C ILE A 96 -21.11 -18.17 35.65
N ARG A 97 -20.54 -17.06 36.13
CA ARG A 97 -21.22 -16.02 36.88
C ARG A 97 -21.14 -14.71 36.11
N VAL A 98 -22.24 -14.27 35.53
CA VAL A 98 -22.29 -13.04 34.73
C VAL A 98 -22.94 -11.92 35.52
N HIS A 99 -22.15 -10.98 36.02
CA HIS A 99 -22.63 -9.72 36.56
C HIS A 99 -22.99 -8.78 35.41
N PHE A 100 -24.27 -8.71 35.08
CA PHE A 100 -24.81 -7.99 33.95
C PHE A 100 -25.44 -6.66 34.38
N THR A 101 -25.04 -5.56 33.73
CA THR A 101 -25.61 -4.22 33.92
C THR A 101 -26.33 -3.77 32.67
N ASN A 102 -27.61 -3.43 32.78
CA ASN A 102 -28.38 -2.92 31.66
C ASN A 102 -28.25 -1.40 31.57
N LYS A 103 -27.65 -0.90 30.50
CA LYS A 103 -27.54 0.53 30.20
C LYS A 103 -28.39 0.94 28.99
N LEU A 104 -29.32 0.09 28.57
CA LEU A 104 -30.36 0.41 27.59
C LEU A 104 -31.51 1.14 28.28
N ALA A 105 -32.38 1.77 27.48
CA ALA A 105 -33.59 2.43 27.94
C ALA A 105 -34.78 1.46 28.14
N VAL A 106 -34.61 0.20 27.73
CA VAL A 106 -35.61 -0.86 27.86
C VAL A 106 -35.06 -2.00 28.72
N PRO A 107 -35.91 -2.85 29.30
CA PRO A 107 -35.47 -4.07 29.98
C PRO A 107 -34.64 -4.97 29.06
N ALA A 108 -33.58 -5.58 29.60
CA ALA A 108 -32.71 -6.50 28.89
C ALA A 108 -32.30 -7.66 29.79
N SER A 109 -31.90 -8.78 29.20
CA SER A 109 -31.45 -9.95 29.95
C SER A 109 -30.37 -10.75 29.22
N LEU A 110 -29.93 -11.85 29.83
CA LEU A 110 -29.04 -12.84 29.23
C LEU A 110 -29.67 -14.22 29.47
N HIS A 111 -30.18 -14.83 28.41
CA HIS A 111 -30.69 -16.20 28.38
C HIS A 111 -29.69 -17.09 27.64
N PRO A 112 -29.07 -18.08 28.31
CA PRO A 112 -28.11 -18.96 27.68
C PRO A 112 -28.76 -20.25 27.14
N HIS A 113 -28.23 -20.74 26.02
CA HIS A 113 -28.54 -22.07 25.49
C HIS A 113 -27.51 -23.09 25.95
N GLY A 114 -27.93 -24.34 26.08
CA GLY A 114 -27.02 -25.46 26.33
C GLY A 114 -26.36 -25.48 27.71
N VAL A 115 -26.88 -24.78 28.72
CA VAL A 115 -26.34 -24.81 30.10
C VAL A 115 -27.44 -25.03 31.13
N LYS A 116 -27.05 -25.46 32.33
CA LYS A 116 -27.95 -25.65 33.47
C LYS A 116 -28.05 -24.35 34.27
N TYR A 117 -29.26 -23.96 34.64
CA TYR A 117 -29.54 -22.81 35.50
C TYR A 117 -30.81 -23.05 36.33
N THR A 118 -30.99 -22.29 37.40
CA THR A 118 -32.28 -22.19 38.12
C THR A 118 -33.20 -21.21 37.39
N ALA A 119 -34.51 -21.26 37.62
CA ALA A 119 -35.46 -20.26 37.09
C ALA A 119 -34.94 -18.82 37.26
N ALA A 120 -34.52 -18.44 38.48
CA ALA A 120 -33.98 -17.10 38.76
C ALA A 120 -32.76 -16.66 37.93
N ASN A 121 -32.13 -17.56 37.17
CA ASN A 121 -30.92 -17.34 36.35
C ASN A 121 -31.16 -17.60 34.84
N ASP A 122 -32.42 -17.78 34.44
CA ASP A 122 -32.85 -18.09 33.07
C ASP A 122 -32.77 -16.88 32.13
N GLY A 123 -33.01 -15.67 32.64
CA GLY A 123 -33.07 -14.45 31.82
C GLY A 123 -34.41 -14.21 31.14
N ALA A 124 -35.38 -15.12 31.25
CA ALA A 124 -36.73 -14.95 30.71
C ALA A 124 -37.71 -14.37 31.73
N HIS A 125 -38.57 -13.44 31.29
CA HIS A 125 -39.71 -12.92 32.07
C HIS A 125 -40.97 -13.79 31.83
N ILE A 126 -40.89 -15.09 32.12
CA ILE A 126 -42.02 -16.04 31.93
C ILE A 126 -42.20 -16.89 33.20
N ALA A 127 -43.42 -17.39 33.43
CA ALA A 127 -43.74 -18.38 34.47
C ALA A 127 -43.42 -17.97 35.93
N GLY A 128 -43.75 -16.73 36.31
CA GLY A 128 -43.69 -16.29 37.72
C GLY A 128 -42.30 -15.85 38.19
N ASN A 129 -41.41 -15.50 37.26
CA ASN A 129 -40.06 -15.02 37.55
C ASN A 129 -39.84 -13.55 37.13
N PRO A 130 -40.50 -12.60 37.81
CA PRO A 130 -40.49 -11.19 37.41
C PRO A 130 -39.12 -10.51 37.59
N THR A 131 -38.18 -11.16 38.28
CA THR A 131 -36.88 -10.59 38.60
C THR A 131 -35.79 -11.06 37.65
N SER A 132 -36.07 -11.91 36.64
CA SER A 132 -35.03 -12.49 35.78
C SER A 132 -34.46 -11.55 34.72
N THR A 133 -35.17 -10.47 34.44
CA THR A 133 -34.76 -9.38 33.56
C THR A 133 -34.09 -8.26 34.34
N VAL A 134 -33.42 -7.35 33.64
CA VAL A 134 -32.77 -6.19 34.25
C VAL A 134 -33.39 -4.92 33.72
N GLU A 135 -34.00 -4.17 34.62
CA GLU A 135 -34.52 -2.84 34.31
C GLU A 135 -33.40 -1.87 33.90
N PRO A 136 -33.73 -0.82 33.12
CA PRO A 136 -32.78 0.23 32.78
C PRO A 136 -32.00 0.74 34.00
N GLY A 137 -30.67 0.81 33.87
CA GLY A 137 -29.75 1.31 34.90
C GLY A 137 -29.47 0.34 36.06
N HIS A 138 -30.07 -0.85 36.08
CA HIS A 138 -29.87 -1.83 37.13
C HIS A 138 -28.83 -2.89 36.74
N SER A 139 -28.42 -3.68 37.74
CA SER A 139 -27.48 -4.79 37.57
C SER A 139 -27.99 -6.04 38.28
N ARG A 140 -27.57 -7.21 37.79
CA ARG A 140 -27.83 -8.51 38.42
C ARG A 140 -26.69 -9.47 38.13
N THR A 141 -26.72 -10.64 38.77
CA THR A 141 -25.79 -11.73 38.46
C THR A 141 -26.56 -12.97 37.99
N TYR A 142 -26.15 -13.54 36.86
CA TYR A 142 -26.63 -14.83 36.36
C TYR A 142 -25.63 -15.93 36.70
N GLU A 143 -26.11 -17.11 37.09
CA GLU A 143 -25.30 -18.30 37.34
C GLU A 143 -25.67 -19.45 36.38
N TRP A 144 -24.69 -19.93 35.61
CA TRP A 144 -24.83 -21.00 34.63
C TRP A 144 -23.84 -22.13 34.91
N ASP A 145 -24.22 -23.38 34.66
CA ASP A 145 -23.37 -24.57 34.83
C ASP A 145 -23.28 -25.35 33.50
N THR A 146 -22.06 -25.51 32.98
CA THR A 146 -21.79 -26.13 31.67
C THR A 146 -21.60 -27.64 31.73
N SER A 147 -21.95 -28.30 32.84
CA SER A 147 -21.75 -29.75 33.00
C SER A 147 -22.66 -30.57 32.09
N GLY A 148 -22.08 -31.41 31.21
CA GLY A 148 -22.79 -32.36 30.37
C GLY A 148 -23.25 -31.81 29.02
N THR A 149 -22.77 -30.64 28.59
CA THR A 149 -23.24 -29.95 27.38
C THR A 149 -22.13 -29.36 26.50
N PRO A 150 -21.07 -30.11 26.15
CA PRO A 150 -20.08 -29.63 25.19
C PRO A 150 -20.73 -29.35 23.83
N GLY A 151 -20.34 -28.26 23.18
CA GLY A 151 -20.93 -27.84 21.92
C GLY A 151 -20.82 -26.34 21.64
N THR A 152 -21.43 -25.93 20.54
CA THR A 152 -21.57 -24.52 20.14
C THR A 152 -22.98 -24.09 20.49
N TRP A 153 -23.08 -23.18 21.44
CA TRP A 153 -24.32 -22.58 21.91
C TRP A 153 -24.23 -21.07 21.75
N PHE A 154 -25.24 -20.38 22.26
CA PHE A 154 -25.32 -18.93 22.24
C PHE A 154 -26.13 -18.45 23.43
N TYR A 155 -26.08 -17.15 23.68
CA TYR A 155 -26.92 -16.48 24.66
C TYR A 155 -27.56 -15.25 24.01
N HIS A 156 -28.76 -14.88 24.44
CA HIS A 156 -29.48 -13.72 23.89
C HIS A 156 -30.43 -13.09 24.92
N THR A 157 -31.02 -11.95 24.60
CA THR A 157 -32.05 -11.34 25.47
C THR A 157 -33.36 -12.13 25.42
N HIS A 158 -34.05 -12.22 26.55
CA HIS A 158 -35.38 -12.82 26.69
C HIS A 158 -36.31 -11.90 27.51
N ALA A 159 -36.08 -10.59 27.40
CA ALA A 159 -36.95 -9.53 27.92
C ALA A 159 -38.16 -9.25 27.01
N LEU A 160 -38.77 -10.34 26.52
CA LEU A 160 -39.95 -10.32 25.67
C LEU A 160 -41.16 -9.78 26.46
N GLU A 161 -42.01 -9.01 25.80
CA GLU A 161 -43.26 -8.39 26.26
C GLU A 161 -43.10 -7.27 27.31
N MET A 162 -41.86 -6.89 27.65
CA MET A 162 -41.56 -5.80 28.59
C MET A 162 -40.99 -4.55 27.90
N GLY A 163 -41.27 -4.37 26.61
CA GLY A 163 -40.68 -3.31 25.80
C GLY A 163 -39.23 -3.59 25.36
N GLY A 164 -38.69 -4.76 25.71
CA GLY A 164 -37.39 -5.27 25.25
C GLY A 164 -37.48 -6.18 24.02
N ASP A 165 -38.65 -6.27 23.39
CA ASP A 165 -38.97 -7.18 22.28
C ASP A 165 -38.05 -7.00 21.08
N GLU A 166 -37.65 -5.77 20.79
CA GLU A 166 -36.73 -5.46 19.69
C GLU A 166 -35.29 -5.88 19.97
N GLY A 167 -34.97 -6.35 21.18
CA GLY A 167 -33.59 -6.58 21.56
C GLY A 167 -32.91 -7.70 20.78
N LEU A 168 -33.67 -8.75 20.46
CA LEU A 168 -33.16 -9.84 19.62
C LEU A 168 -32.88 -9.34 18.19
N SER A 169 -33.86 -8.67 17.59
CA SER A 169 -33.77 -8.05 16.27
C SER A 169 -32.88 -6.81 16.22
N ARG A 170 -32.22 -6.43 17.31
CA ARG A 170 -31.25 -5.31 17.36
C ARG A 170 -29.84 -5.76 17.71
N GLY A 171 -29.58 -7.05 17.91
CA GLY A 171 -28.21 -7.55 18.10
C GLY A 171 -27.86 -8.05 19.50
N LEU A 172 -28.84 -8.18 20.42
CA LEU A 172 -28.60 -8.73 21.76
C LEU A 172 -28.47 -10.26 21.73
N TRP A 173 -27.40 -10.75 21.13
CA TRP A 173 -26.97 -12.15 21.11
C TRP A 173 -25.43 -12.27 21.08
N GLY A 174 -24.89 -13.39 21.53
CA GLY A 174 -23.46 -13.72 21.48
C GLY A 174 -23.23 -15.22 21.66
N ALA A 175 -22.03 -15.73 21.34
CA ALA A 175 -21.80 -17.18 21.33
C ALA A 175 -21.38 -17.73 22.69
N LEU A 176 -21.68 -19.00 22.94
CA LEU A 176 -21.25 -19.76 24.11
C LEU A 176 -20.67 -21.10 23.64
N ILE A 177 -19.34 -21.22 23.62
CA ILE A 177 -18.64 -22.41 23.17
C ILE A 177 -18.20 -23.21 24.40
N ILE A 178 -18.67 -24.45 24.50
CA ILE A 178 -18.31 -25.36 25.60
C ILE A 178 -17.43 -26.48 25.03
N GLU A 179 -16.15 -26.46 25.36
CA GLU A 179 -15.21 -27.49 24.94
C GLU A 179 -15.39 -28.78 25.76
N PRO A 180 -15.32 -29.98 25.15
CA PRO A 180 -15.37 -31.24 25.87
C PRO A 180 -14.30 -31.34 26.96
N LYS A 181 -14.62 -32.01 28.07
CA LYS A 181 -13.67 -32.21 29.17
C LYS A 181 -12.46 -33.08 28.79
N ASP A 182 -12.70 -34.12 27.98
CA ASP A 182 -11.76 -35.22 27.76
C ASP A 182 -11.27 -35.39 26.31
N ASP A 183 -11.75 -34.59 25.34
CA ASP A 183 -11.31 -34.66 23.94
C ASP A 183 -10.42 -33.47 23.55
N ILE A 184 -9.11 -33.70 23.58
CA ILE A 184 -8.05 -32.76 23.15
C ILE A 184 -7.28 -33.33 21.95
N THR A 185 -7.79 -34.40 21.32
CA THR A 185 -6.94 -35.22 20.45
C THR A 185 -6.69 -34.60 19.08
N ASN A 186 -7.50 -33.61 18.66
CA ASN A 186 -7.31 -32.92 17.38
C ASN A 186 -8.02 -31.54 17.32
N PRO A 187 -7.52 -30.49 18.01
CA PRO A 187 -8.12 -29.15 17.94
C PRO A 187 -7.94 -28.52 16.54
N PRO A 188 -8.85 -27.62 16.12
CA PRO A 188 -8.67 -26.84 14.90
C PRO A 188 -7.52 -25.82 15.07
N ASP A 189 -6.82 -25.52 13.99
CA ASP A 189 -5.78 -24.49 13.92
C ASP A 189 -6.40 -23.08 13.88
N LYS A 190 -7.60 -22.96 13.27
CA LYS A 190 -8.40 -21.73 13.21
C LYS A 190 -9.87 -22.00 13.53
N GLU A 191 -10.45 -21.14 14.35
CA GLU A 191 -11.89 -21.16 14.67
C GLU A 191 -12.53 -19.80 14.32
N PHE A 192 -13.67 -19.84 13.64
CA PHE A 192 -14.46 -18.66 13.28
C PHE A 192 -15.90 -18.85 13.76
N VAL A 193 -16.54 -17.77 14.23
CA VAL A 193 -17.95 -17.79 14.66
C VAL A 193 -18.77 -17.00 13.65
N VAL A 194 -19.84 -17.59 13.12
CA VAL A 194 -20.72 -17.01 12.12
C VAL A 194 -22.14 -16.95 12.68
N PHE A 195 -22.69 -15.75 12.82
CA PHE A 195 -24.08 -15.51 13.14
C PHE A 195 -24.84 -15.15 11.87
N MET A 196 -25.84 -15.95 11.51
CA MET A 196 -26.80 -15.65 10.45
C MET A 196 -28.04 -15.05 11.12
N HIS A 197 -28.36 -13.80 10.79
CA HIS A 197 -29.52 -13.09 11.32
C HIS A 197 -30.09 -12.07 10.34
N SER A 198 -31.36 -11.73 10.51
CA SER A 198 -32.04 -10.67 9.77
C SER A 198 -32.35 -9.48 10.68
N TYR A 199 -32.33 -8.26 10.13
CA TYR A 199 -32.94 -7.09 10.76
C TYR A 199 -34.21 -6.70 10.02
N MET A 200 -35.31 -6.62 10.77
CA MET A 200 -36.55 -6.01 10.31
C MET A 200 -36.34 -4.49 10.24
N VAL A 201 -36.22 -3.93 9.04
CA VAL A 201 -36.03 -2.48 8.88
C VAL A 201 -37.25 -1.84 8.22
N ASN A 202 -38.02 -1.09 9.00
CA ASN A 202 -39.18 -0.36 8.52
C ASN A 202 -38.79 1.05 8.03
N GLY A 203 -38.81 1.28 6.71
CA GLY A 203 -38.66 2.62 6.12
C GLY A 203 -37.88 2.63 4.80
N THR A 204 -38.12 3.63 3.95
CA THR A 204 -37.48 3.79 2.63
C THR A 204 -35.98 4.15 2.69
N GLU A 205 -35.44 4.49 3.87
CA GLU A 205 -34.02 4.86 4.04
C GLU A 205 -33.07 3.64 4.07
N TYR A 206 -33.62 2.43 4.21
CA TYR A 206 -32.88 1.20 4.42
C TYR A 206 -33.09 0.15 3.32
N GLU A 207 -33.45 0.60 2.11
CA GLU A 207 -33.58 -0.26 0.93
C GLU A 207 -32.31 -1.10 0.69
N ALA A 208 -32.48 -2.39 0.42
CA ALA A 208 -31.40 -3.36 0.25
C ALA A 208 -30.58 -3.08 -1.04
N PHE A 209 -29.43 -3.76 -1.19
CA PHE A 209 -28.50 -3.65 -2.33
C PHE A 209 -29.14 -3.84 -3.73
N ASN A 210 -30.38 -4.30 -3.80
CA ASN A 210 -31.13 -4.60 -5.02
C ASN A 210 -32.34 -3.67 -5.25
N ASP A 211 -32.38 -2.50 -4.60
CA ASP A 211 -33.48 -1.52 -4.67
C ASP A 211 -34.86 -2.11 -4.29
N LYS A 212 -34.88 -3.16 -3.44
CA LYS A 212 -36.12 -3.72 -2.88
C LYS A 212 -36.26 -3.36 -1.41
N SER A 213 -37.50 -3.09 -1.01
CA SER A 213 -37.92 -3.05 0.39
C SER A 213 -38.12 -4.48 0.89
N GLY A 214 -37.49 -4.84 2.01
CA GLY A 214 -37.53 -6.17 2.61
C GLY A 214 -36.51 -6.32 3.74
N ASP A 215 -36.50 -7.48 4.40
CA ASP A 215 -35.57 -7.78 5.49
C ASP A 215 -34.12 -7.76 4.99
N ILE A 216 -33.24 -7.10 5.75
CA ILE A 216 -31.80 -7.06 5.45
C ILE A 216 -31.15 -8.23 6.17
N GLU A 217 -30.29 -8.96 5.45
CA GLU A 217 -29.71 -10.22 5.88
C GLU A 217 -28.22 -10.03 6.21
N PHE A 218 -27.78 -10.51 7.37
CA PHE A 218 -26.46 -10.18 7.90
C PHE A 218 -25.66 -11.39 8.36
N MET A 219 -24.34 -11.27 8.24
CA MET A 219 -23.39 -12.13 8.95
C MET A 219 -22.59 -11.32 9.99
N ASN A 220 -22.64 -11.73 11.26
CA ASN A 220 -21.88 -11.10 12.36
C ASN A 220 -22.10 -9.58 12.55
N GLY A 221 -23.29 -9.06 12.24
CA GLY A 221 -23.61 -7.63 12.41
C GLY A 221 -22.90 -6.71 11.42
N ASP A 222 -22.23 -7.29 10.40
CA ASP A 222 -21.64 -6.58 9.29
C ASP A 222 -22.56 -6.68 8.06
N SER A 223 -22.90 -5.52 7.51
CA SER A 223 -23.57 -5.40 6.21
C SER A 223 -22.52 -5.49 5.12
N SER A 224 -22.61 -6.50 4.27
CA SER A 224 -21.65 -6.68 3.19
C SER A 224 -21.74 -5.55 2.13
N ALA A 225 -20.97 -4.48 2.28
CA ALA A 225 -20.32 -3.90 1.11
C ALA A 225 -19.31 -4.97 0.65
N PHE A 226 -19.55 -5.56 -0.51
CA PHE A 226 -18.68 -6.59 -1.08
C PHE A 226 -17.21 -6.19 -0.90
N PRO A 227 -16.38 -6.99 -0.19
CA PRO A 227 -16.51 -8.45 -0.02
C PRO A 227 -17.28 -8.97 1.21
N GLY A 228 -17.85 -8.13 2.08
CA GLY A 228 -18.45 -8.59 3.35
C GLY A 228 -17.41 -9.13 4.34
N LEU A 229 -17.77 -10.15 5.11
CA LEU A 229 -16.93 -10.73 6.18
C LEU A 229 -15.72 -11.49 5.61
N VAL A 230 -14.50 -11.14 6.01
CA VAL A 230 -13.27 -11.79 5.52
C VAL A 230 -12.56 -12.57 6.63
N TRP A 231 -12.35 -13.87 6.40
CA TRP A 231 -11.56 -14.75 7.28
C TRP A 231 -10.39 -15.37 6.55
N LYS A 232 -9.33 -15.72 7.30
CA LYS A 232 -8.06 -16.17 6.73
C LYS A 232 -7.51 -17.41 7.42
N ALA A 233 -7.03 -18.37 6.64
CA ALA A 233 -6.25 -19.52 7.10
C ALA A 233 -5.11 -19.82 6.13
N ASN A 234 -4.06 -20.49 6.60
CA ASN A 234 -3.00 -21.00 5.74
C ASN A 234 -3.43 -22.34 5.11
N MET A 235 -2.93 -22.61 3.90
CA MET A 235 -3.08 -23.89 3.22
C MET A 235 -2.71 -25.05 4.16
N GLY A 236 -3.61 -26.02 4.34
CA GLY A 236 -3.41 -27.18 5.20
C GLY A 236 -3.83 -27.01 6.66
N GLU A 237 -4.15 -25.80 7.12
CA GLU A 237 -4.69 -25.58 8.47
C GLU A 237 -6.09 -26.22 8.62
N LYS A 238 -6.36 -26.84 9.76
CA LYS A 238 -7.69 -27.32 10.15
C LYS A 238 -8.54 -26.14 10.59
N VAL A 239 -9.64 -25.93 9.90
CA VAL A 239 -10.52 -24.79 10.13
C VAL A 239 -11.88 -25.26 10.65
N ARG A 240 -12.37 -24.56 11.67
CA ARG A 240 -13.69 -24.77 12.25
C ARG A 240 -14.55 -23.51 12.13
N PHE A 241 -15.73 -23.66 11.55
CA PHE A 241 -16.77 -22.64 11.54
C PHE A 241 -17.87 -23.02 12.54
N HIS A 242 -18.10 -22.15 13.52
CA HIS A 242 -19.21 -22.18 14.45
C HIS A 242 -20.37 -21.37 13.87
N VAL A 243 -21.29 -22.03 13.18
CA VAL A 243 -22.41 -21.37 12.50
C VAL A 243 -23.62 -21.34 13.45
N ILE A 244 -24.23 -20.18 13.64
CA ILE A 244 -25.33 -19.96 14.57
C ILE A 244 -26.41 -19.17 13.82
N ASN A 245 -27.64 -19.68 13.81
CA ASN A 245 -28.80 -18.98 13.30
C ASN A 245 -29.54 -18.31 14.47
N THR A 246 -29.65 -16.99 14.46
CA THR A 246 -30.41 -16.22 15.47
C THR A 246 -31.63 -15.51 14.88
N ALA A 247 -31.99 -15.80 13.62
CA ALA A 247 -33.21 -15.33 13.00
C ALA A 247 -34.39 -16.27 13.27
N GLU A 248 -35.59 -15.77 12.98
CA GLU A 248 -36.83 -16.56 12.95
C GLU A 248 -37.00 -17.39 11.67
N GLU A 249 -36.10 -17.19 10.70
CA GLU A 249 -36.09 -17.88 9.41
C GLU A 249 -35.06 -19.02 9.36
N MET A 250 -35.21 -19.93 8.39
CA MET A 250 -34.18 -20.92 8.09
C MET A 250 -33.07 -20.31 7.24
N HIS A 251 -31.82 -20.63 7.56
CA HIS A 251 -30.66 -20.23 6.77
C HIS A 251 -29.81 -21.44 6.39
N THR A 252 -29.23 -21.43 5.19
CA THR A 252 -28.37 -22.54 4.72
C THR A 252 -26.95 -22.03 4.56
N PHE A 253 -26.01 -22.44 5.42
CA PHE A 253 -24.61 -22.04 5.30
C PHE A 253 -23.90 -22.85 4.23
N HIS A 254 -23.21 -22.20 3.31
CA HIS A 254 -22.46 -22.83 2.22
C HIS A 254 -21.07 -22.19 2.08
N THR A 255 -20.05 -23.01 1.84
CA THR A 255 -18.69 -22.55 1.55
C THR A 255 -18.20 -23.09 0.21
N HIS A 256 -17.56 -22.25 -0.58
CA HIS A 256 -17.01 -22.63 -1.87
C HIS A 256 -15.69 -23.37 -1.67
N GLY A 257 -15.47 -24.39 -2.51
CA GLY A 257 -14.20 -25.12 -2.58
C GLY A 257 -13.91 -26.05 -1.39
N HIS A 258 -14.72 -26.01 -0.32
CA HIS A 258 -14.49 -26.81 0.88
C HIS A 258 -15.71 -27.67 1.19
N ARG A 259 -15.48 -28.88 1.68
CA ARG A 259 -16.51 -29.85 2.07
C ARG A 259 -16.17 -30.37 3.46
N TRP A 260 -17.18 -30.74 4.22
CA TRP A 260 -17.01 -31.33 5.55
C TRP A 260 -17.91 -32.56 5.70
N THR A 261 -17.54 -33.45 6.61
CA THR A 261 -18.39 -34.59 6.95
C THR A 261 -19.43 -34.14 7.97
N ASP A 262 -20.71 -34.31 7.67
CA ASP A 262 -21.78 -34.08 8.63
C ASP A 262 -21.72 -35.12 9.74
N LYS A 263 -21.67 -34.65 10.99
CA LYS A 263 -21.57 -35.53 12.16
C LYS A 263 -22.86 -36.31 12.41
N ALA A 264 -24.01 -35.83 11.93
CA ALA A 264 -25.29 -36.50 12.12
C ALA A 264 -25.54 -37.61 11.09
N SER A 265 -25.34 -37.33 9.80
CA SER A 265 -25.57 -38.29 8.71
C SER A 265 -24.34 -39.12 8.33
N GLY A 266 -23.12 -38.62 8.59
CA GLY A 266 -21.87 -39.20 8.10
C GLY A 266 -21.58 -38.89 6.63
N GLU A 267 -22.41 -38.08 5.97
CA GLU A 267 -22.25 -37.72 4.56
C GLU A 267 -21.26 -36.55 4.37
N LEU A 268 -20.56 -36.54 3.24
CA LEU A 268 -19.72 -35.41 2.84
C LEU A 268 -20.60 -34.34 2.19
N ILE A 269 -20.71 -33.18 2.83
CA ILE A 269 -21.57 -32.07 2.42
C ILE A 269 -20.74 -30.78 2.22
N ASP A 270 -21.31 -29.83 1.47
CA ASP A 270 -20.75 -28.48 1.26
C ASP A 270 -21.69 -27.35 1.71
N ASN A 271 -22.87 -27.72 2.22
CA ASN A 271 -23.85 -26.81 2.78
C ASN A 271 -24.67 -27.48 3.90
N VAL A 272 -25.23 -26.69 4.81
CA VAL A 272 -26.09 -27.17 5.89
C VAL A 272 -27.20 -26.17 6.19
N SER A 273 -28.44 -26.64 6.33
CA SER A 273 -29.58 -25.82 6.74
C SER A 273 -29.70 -25.77 8.26
N LEU A 274 -29.80 -24.57 8.82
CA LEU A 274 -30.01 -24.28 10.24
C LEU A 274 -31.44 -23.79 10.44
N ALA A 275 -32.18 -24.47 11.32
CA ALA A 275 -33.47 -23.99 11.79
C ALA A 275 -33.31 -22.72 12.65
N PRO A 276 -34.39 -21.94 12.88
CA PRO A 276 -34.36 -20.79 13.77
C PRO A 276 -33.77 -21.15 15.14
N PHE A 277 -32.86 -20.31 15.66
CA PHE A 277 -32.22 -20.50 16.96
C PHE A 277 -31.49 -21.85 17.11
N THR A 278 -30.80 -22.30 16.07
CA THR A 278 -29.93 -23.49 16.10
C THR A 278 -28.49 -23.17 15.71
N SER A 279 -27.58 -24.08 16.02
CA SER A 279 -26.16 -23.97 15.72
C SER A 279 -25.62 -25.24 15.06
N TYR A 280 -24.52 -25.08 14.34
CA TYR A 280 -23.82 -26.14 13.64
C TYR A 280 -22.30 -25.90 13.65
N VAL A 281 -21.51 -26.98 13.55
CA VAL A 281 -20.05 -26.91 13.48
C VAL A 281 -19.57 -27.56 12.19
N ALA A 282 -18.96 -26.77 11.31
CA ALA A 282 -18.30 -27.26 10.10
C ALA A 282 -16.79 -27.33 10.31
N ASP A 283 -16.21 -28.51 10.07
CA ASP A 283 -14.77 -28.80 10.21
C ASP A 283 -14.19 -29.21 8.85
N PHE A 284 -13.18 -28.50 8.34
CA PHE A 284 -12.51 -28.84 7.07
C PHE A 284 -11.04 -28.39 7.05
N THR A 285 -10.26 -28.84 6.07
CA THR A 285 -8.87 -28.43 5.86
C THR A 285 -8.79 -27.30 4.82
N ALA A 286 -8.11 -26.20 5.14
CA ALA A 286 -7.98 -25.05 4.26
C ALA A 286 -7.27 -25.40 2.94
N GLY A 287 -7.96 -25.14 1.82
CA GLY A 287 -7.49 -25.35 0.45
C GLY A 287 -7.43 -26.81 0.00
N GLU A 288 -7.87 -27.77 0.81
CA GLU A 288 -7.82 -29.19 0.44
C GLU A 288 -8.60 -29.46 -0.85
N GLY A 289 -7.92 -29.99 -1.87
CA GLY A 289 -8.49 -30.29 -3.19
C GLY A 289 -8.69 -29.07 -4.11
N VAL A 290 -8.50 -27.84 -3.63
CA VAL A 290 -8.77 -26.61 -4.40
C VAL A 290 -7.63 -25.59 -4.42
N GLY A 291 -6.65 -25.71 -3.52
CA GLY A 291 -5.48 -24.85 -3.42
C GLY A 291 -5.71 -23.50 -2.72
N PRO A 292 -4.66 -22.65 -2.65
CA PRO A 292 -4.78 -21.30 -2.11
C PRO A 292 -5.67 -20.43 -3.00
N GLY A 293 -6.37 -19.46 -2.41
CA GLY A 293 -7.29 -18.60 -3.13
C GLY A 293 -8.31 -17.90 -2.25
N ASN A 294 -9.19 -17.13 -2.88
CA ASN A 294 -10.31 -16.46 -2.22
C ASN A 294 -11.58 -17.27 -2.50
N TRP A 295 -12.19 -17.81 -1.45
CA TRP A 295 -13.35 -18.70 -1.52
C TRP A 295 -14.56 -18.04 -0.88
N ALA A 296 -15.69 -17.96 -1.56
CA ALA A 296 -16.89 -17.38 -0.98
C ALA A 296 -17.50 -18.30 0.10
N PHE A 297 -18.12 -17.71 1.12
CA PHE A 297 -19.10 -18.39 1.96
C PHE A 297 -20.34 -17.50 2.10
N HIS A 298 -21.54 -18.10 2.13
CA HIS A 298 -22.78 -17.34 2.11
C HIS A 298 -23.99 -18.16 2.55
N CYS A 299 -25.13 -17.49 2.72
CA CYS A 299 -26.42 -18.18 2.77
C CYS A 299 -26.77 -18.74 1.39
N HIS A 300 -27.18 -20.00 1.29
CA HIS A 300 -27.52 -20.64 0.01
C HIS A 300 -28.92 -20.26 -0.50
N PHE A 301 -29.74 -19.60 0.33
CA PHE A 301 -30.91 -18.89 -0.17
C PHE A 301 -30.42 -17.67 -0.96
N HIS A 302 -30.62 -17.69 -2.28
CA HIS A 302 -30.12 -16.66 -3.18
C HIS A 302 -30.53 -15.25 -2.75
N GLU A 303 -31.78 -15.08 -2.31
CA GLU A 303 -32.26 -13.80 -1.79
C GLU A 303 -31.47 -13.35 -0.57
N HIS A 304 -31.14 -14.24 0.36
CA HIS A 304 -30.42 -13.87 1.58
C HIS A 304 -28.96 -13.53 1.27
N MET A 305 -28.32 -14.27 0.34
CA MET A 305 -26.99 -13.92 -0.18
C MET A 305 -26.99 -12.52 -0.81
N MET A 306 -27.97 -12.24 -1.68
CA MET A 306 -28.08 -10.94 -2.36
C MET A 306 -28.45 -9.79 -1.41
N ASN A 307 -29.08 -10.10 -0.27
CA ASN A 307 -29.47 -9.14 0.76
C ASN A 307 -28.42 -8.94 1.86
N GLY A 308 -27.28 -9.63 1.80
CA GLY A 308 -26.08 -9.31 2.61
C GLY A 308 -25.40 -10.47 3.34
N MET A 309 -25.96 -11.69 3.30
CA MET A 309 -25.34 -12.87 3.92
C MET A 309 -24.23 -13.46 3.05
N PHE A 310 -23.11 -12.74 2.92
CA PHE A 310 -21.96 -13.13 2.11
C PHE A 310 -20.62 -12.75 2.78
N GLY A 311 -19.61 -13.60 2.60
CA GLY A 311 -18.23 -13.35 3.02
C GLY A 311 -17.19 -14.10 2.17
N ILE A 312 -15.91 -13.82 2.42
CA ILE A 312 -14.76 -14.42 1.74
C ILE A 312 -13.85 -15.13 2.76
N PHE A 313 -13.58 -16.39 2.51
CA PHE A 313 -12.57 -17.20 3.18
C PHE A 313 -11.30 -17.26 2.32
N VAL A 314 -10.23 -16.62 2.80
CA VAL A 314 -8.93 -16.54 2.13
C VAL A 314 -8.04 -17.68 2.62
N VAL A 315 -7.61 -18.53 1.69
CA VAL A 315 -6.57 -19.53 1.92
C VAL A 315 -5.25 -19.01 1.40
N GLU A 316 -4.37 -18.61 2.31
CA GLU A 316 -3.02 -18.15 1.99
C GLU A 316 -2.10 -19.37 1.79
N LYS A 317 -1.23 -19.34 0.78
CA LYS A 317 -0.16 -20.35 0.67
C LYS A 317 0.69 -20.24 1.95
N GLU A 318 1.09 -21.37 2.53
CA GLU A 318 1.90 -21.43 3.77
C GLU A 318 2.88 -20.27 3.87
N LYS A 319 3.02 -19.67 5.06
CA LYS A 319 4.07 -18.70 5.36
C LYS A 319 5.36 -19.16 4.71
N MET A 320 5.84 -18.37 3.75
CA MET A 320 7.20 -18.38 3.22
C MET A 320 8.20 -18.13 4.36
N ASN A 321 8.33 -19.05 5.30
CA ASN A 321 9.30 -19.01 6.39
C ASN A 321 10.47 -19.98 6.15
N ALA A 322 10.56 -20.60 4.97
CA ALA A 322 11.72 -21.40 4.56
C ALA A 322 12.65 -20.68 3.56
N TRP A 323 12.39 -19.41 3.22
CA TRP A 323 13.34 -18.58 2.46
C TRP A 323 14.21 -17.80 3.43
N MET A 324 15.22 -18.49 3.99
CA MET A 324 16.42 -18.01 4.71
C MET A 324 16.75 -19.10 5.74
N SER A 325 17.74 -19.96 5.51
CA SER A 325 19.12 -19.52 5.40
C SER A 325 19.91 -20.53 4.57
N PRO A 326 20.45 -20.17 3.40
CA PRO A 326 21.77 -20.69 3.06
C PRO A 326 22.75 -20.13 4.08
N ASP A 327 23.80 -20.90 4.37
CA ASP A 327 24.98 -20.42 5.05
C ASP A 327 25.47 -19.13 4.37
N THR A 328 25.75 -18.12 5.18
CA THR A 328 26.15 -16.77 4.75
C THR A 328 27.59 -16.72 4.22
N GLU A 329 28.08 -17.80 3.62
CA GLU A 329 29.37 -17.78 2.94
C GLU A 329 29.17 -17.30 1.50
N SER A 330 29.51 -16.03 1.30
CA SER A 330 29.75 -15.32 0.03
C SER A 330 29.27 -16.04 -1.23
N LEU A 331 28.16 -15.56 -1.80
CA LEU A 331 27.80 -15.87 -3.18
C LEU A 331 28.92 -15.41 -4.12
N PRO A 332 29.20 -16.15 -5.20
CA PRO A 332 30.27 -15.78 -6.11
C PRO A 332 29.90 -14.51 -6.86
N THR A 333 30.47 -13.39 -6.44
CA THR A 333 30.70 -12.27 -7.35
C THR A 333 31.68 -12.75 -8.41
N LEU A 334 31.49 -12.36 -9.67
CA LEU A 334 32.56 -12.50 -10.67
C LEU A 334 33.81 -11.83 -10.10
N ASP A 335 34.81 -12.63 -9.74
CA ASP A 335 36.14 -12.12 -9.44
C ASP A 335 36.56 -11.28 -10.65
N SER A 336 36.92 -10.01 -10.40
CA SER A 336 37.51 -9.03 -11.34
C SER A 336 36.61 -8.04 -12.10
N ALA A 337 35.75 -7.29 -11.40
CA ALA A 337 35.37 -5.94 -11.86
C ALA A 337 36.27 -4.87 -11.18
N PRO A 338 36.76 -3.84 -11.90
CA PRO A 338 37.57 -2.75 -11.34
C PRO A 338 36.68 -1.78 -10.54
N GLY A 339 36.22 -2.21 -9.36
CA GLY A 339 35.29 -1.44 -8.53
C GLY A 339 33.85 -1.42 -9.06
N SER A 340 32.92 -0.84 -8.28
CA SER A 340 31.51 -0.69 -8.65
C SER A 340 31.28 0.57 -9.51
N TYR A 341 30.59 0.41 -10.64
CA TYR A 341 30.06 1.51 -11.45
C TYR A 341 28.85 2.17 -10.78
N ALA A 342 28.02 1.40 -10.06
CA ALA A 342 26.81 1.92 -9.44
C ALA A 342 27.12 2.71 -8.15
N TYR A 343 27.99 2.20 -7.27
CA TYR A 343 28.36 2.80 -5.99
C TYR A 343 29.89 2.78 -5.75
N PRO A 344 30.64 3.71 -6.37
CA PRO A 344 32.09 3.79 -6.19
C PRO A 344 32.53 4.25 -4.78
N ASP A 345 31.64 4.88 -4.01
CA ASP A 345 31.88 5.26 -2.61
C ASP A 345 31.67 4.05 -1.69
N PRO A 346 32.69 3.57 -0.95
CA PRO A 346 32.56 2.43 -0.05
C PRO A 346 31.45 2.57 1.01
N SER A 347 31.18 3.80 1.46
CA SER A 347 30.13 4.05 2.47
C SER A 347 28.73 3.85 1.90
N LEU A 348 28.50 4.25 0.64
CA LEU A 348 27.23 4.01 -0.03
C LEU A 348 27.10 2.55 -0.48
N LYS A 349 28.20 1.94 -0.92
CA LYS A 349 28.25 0.51 -1.24
C LYS A 349 27.79 -0.35 -0.06
N ASN A 350 28.18 0.00 1.16
CA ASN A 350 27.73 -0.71 2.36
C ASN A 350 26.22 -0.63 2.62
N LEU A 351 25.61 0.50 2.29
CA LEU A 351 24.19 0.74 2.49
C LEU A 351 23.31 0.12 1.40
N TYR A 352 23.83 -0.05 0.17
CA TYR A 352 23.02 -0.36 -1.01
C TYR A 352 23.48 -1.57 -1.84
N GLU A 353 24.71 -2.05 -1.71
CA GLU A 353 25.20 -3.18 -2.53
C GLU A 353 25.73 -4.35 -1.71
N ASP A 354 26.40 -4.11 -0.59
CA ASP A 354 26.97 -5.20 0.20
C ASP A 354 25.87 -6.18 0.62
N PHE A 355 26.08 -7.47 0.35
CA PHE A 355 25.06 -8.50 0.49
C PHE A 355 24.59 -8.66 1.94
N VAL A 356 23.27 -8.64 2.15
CA VAL A 356 22.61 -8.86 3.45
C VAL A 356 21.45 -9.85 3.40
N GLY A 357 21.09 -10.37 2.22
CA GLY A 357 19.89 -11.19 2.03
C GLY A 357 18.62 -10.44 2.44
N LEU A 358 17.59 -11.13 2.94
CA LEU A 358 16.34 -10.47 3.38
C LEU A 358 16.32 -10.14 4.88
N LYS A 359 17.46 -10.23 5.57
CA LYS A 359 17.53 -9.99 7.03
C LYS A 359 17.56 -8.51 7.39
N GLN A 360 17.97 -7.66 6.45
CA GLN A 360 18.15 -6.22 6.59
C GLN A 360 17.74 -5.53 5.29
N GLY A 361 17.21 -4.32 5.38
CA GLY A 361 16.87 -3.51 4.21
C GLY A 361 18.04 -2.68 3.65
N ASP A 362 17.70 -1.74 2.79
CA ASP A 362 18.60 -0.79 2.14
C ASP A 362 18.70 0.56 2.84
N GLY A 363 19.78 1.27 2.55
CA GLY A 363 19.92 2.69 2.83
C GLY A 363 20.18 3.01 4.30
N PRO A 364 20.12 4.31 4.68
CA PRO A 364 20.46 4.76 6.03
C PRO A 364 19.54 4.16 7.10
N TRP A 365 18.37 3.65 6.72
CA TRP A 365 17.38 3.06 7.62
C TRP A 365 17.38 1.53 7.59
N GLY A 366 18.30 0.88 6.86
CA GLY A 366 18.23 -0.54 6.53
C GLY A 366 18.12 -1.49 7.74
N GLU A 367 18.65 -1.10 8.90
CA GLU A 367 18.55 -1.88 10.14
C GLU A 367 17.14 -1.86 10.79
N PHE A 368 16.25 -0.97 10.34
CA PHE A 368 14.93 -0.76 10.95
C PHE A 368 13.78 -1.44 10.21
N TYR A 369 14.06 -2.18 9.14
CA TYR A 369 13.06 -2.97 8.42
C TYR A 369 13.65 -4.20 7.74
N GLN A 370 12.78 -5.15 7.42
CA GLN A 370 13.11 -6.30 6.59
C GLN A 370 12.38 -6.16 5.25
N PRO A 371 13.10 -6.29 4.12
CA PRO A 371 12.52 -6.12 2.80
C PRO A 371 11.53 -7.25 2.47
N ILE A 372 10.62 -6.97 1.53
CA ILE A 372 9.80 -8.02 0.93
C ILE A 372 10.66 -8.93 0.05
N PRO A 373 10.24 -10.19 -0.21
CA PRO A 373 11.05 -11.12 -0.99
C PRO A 373 11.45 -10.62 -2.39
N PHE A 374 10.64 -9.74 -3.00
CA PHE A 374 10.90 -9.24 -4.36
C PHE A 374 12.12 -8.31 -4.47
N TYR A 375 12.67 -7.83 -3.35
CA TYR A 375 13.95 -7.10 -3.35
C TYR A 375 15.09 -7.89 -3.96
N MET A 376 15.00 -9.23 -3.97
CA MET A 376 15.94 -10.10 -4.70
C MET A 376 16.07 -9.72 -6.18
N TYR A 377 15.05 -9.12 -6.77
CA TYR A 377 15.03 -8.73 -8.19
C TYR A 377 15.13 -7.21 -8.38
N PHE A 378 14.70 -6.40 -7.41
CA PHE A 378 14.84 -4.94 -7.47
C PHE A 378 16.25 -4.46 -7.10
N ASN A 379 16.92 -5.11 -6.15
CA ASN A 379 18.31 -4.85 -5.80
C ASN A 379 19.08 -6.17 -5.60
N PRO A 380 19.38 -6.88 -6.70
CA PRO A 380 19.90 -8.22 -6.64
C PRO A 380 21.29 -8.33 -5.99
N THR A 381 22.19 -7.38 -6.22
CA THR A 381 23.55 -7.40 -5.63
C THR A 381 23.50 -7.55 -4.10
N ARG A 382 22.52 -6.88 -3.47
CA ARG A 382 22.37 -6.85 -2.01
C ARG A 382 21.50 -7.97 -1.46
N HIS A 383 20.48 -8.40 -2.20
CA HIS A 383 19.40 -9.24 -1.65
C HIS A 383 19.21 -10.59 -2.34
N TYR A 384 19.72 -10.82 -3.56
CA TYR A 384 19.40 -12.03 -4.32
C TYR A 384 19.92 -13.30 -3.65
N ILE A 385 19.02 -14.23 -3.37
CA ILE A 385 19.36 -15.56 -2.86
C ILE A 385 19.00 -16.56 -3.97
N PRO A 386 19.96 -17.36 -4.47
CA PRO A 386 19.68 -18.32 -5.52
C PRO A 386 18.69 -19.39 -5.04
N PRO A 387 17.87 -19.96 -5.96
CA PRO A 387 16.99 -21.07 -5.62
C PRO A 387 17.80 -22.29 -5.16
N SER A 388 17.36 -22.94 -4.08
CA SER A 388 17.99 -24.18 -3.60
C SER A 388 17.73 -25.33 -4.57
N ALA A 389 18.76 -26.14 -4.84
CA ALA A 389 18.64 -27.40 -5.59
C ALA A 389 17.76 -28.45 -4.87
N GLU A 390 17.48 -28.27 -3.58
CA GLU A 390 16.57 -29.12 -2.81
C GLU A 390 15.08 -28.78 -3.02
N ASN A 391 14.78 -27.67 -3.69
CA ASN A 391 13.40 -27.34 -4.05
C ASN A 391 12.87 -28.39 -5.05
N SER A 392 11.74 -29.02 -4.68
CA SER A 392 11.11 -30.10 -5.45
C SER A 392 10.84 -29.73 -6.91
N ASP A 393 10.56 -28.45 -7.18
CA ASP A 393 10.20 -27.95 -8.51
C ASP A 393 11.40 -27.99 -9.49
N TYR A 394 12.63 -27.88 -8.99
CA TYR A 394 13.84 -27.90 -9.82
C TYR A 394 14.55 -29.25 -9.81
N LYS A 395 14.35 -30.07 -8.77
CA LYS A 395 15.05 -31.34 -8.59
C LYS A 395 14.83 -32.31 -9.76
N GLU A 396 13.62 -32.36 -10.33
CA GLU A 396 13.35 -33.22 -11.48
C GLU A 396 14.07 -32.72 -12.76
N LEU A 397 14.07 -31.42 -13.00
CA LEU A 397 14.74 -30.80 -14.15
C LEU A 397 16.25 -30.96 -14.07
N LEU A 398 16.85 -30.72 -12.90
CA LEU A 398 18.29 -30.86 -12.65
C LEU A 398 18.77 -32.33 -12.73
N ASN A 399 17.88 -33.30 -12.61
CA ASN A 399 18.20 -34.71 -12.87
C ASN A 399 18.21 -35.05 -14.37
N ARG A 400 17.50 -34.27 -15.20
CA ARG A 400 17.32 -34.53 -16.64
C ARG A 400 18.32 -33.76 -17.51
N TYR A 401 18.72 -32.56 -17.09
CA TYR A 401 19.64 -31.69 -17.82
C TYR A 401 20.93 -31.46 -17.03
N ARG A 402 22.07 -31.34 -17.74
CA ARG A 402 23.32 -30.90 -17.12
C ARG A 402 23.28 -29.41 -16.76
N PRO A 403 24.09 -28.94 -15.79
CA PRO A 403 24.17 -27.51 -15.44
C PRO A 403 24.49 -26.57 -16.62
N ASP A 404 25.22 -27.06 -17.63
CA ASP A 404 25.58 -26.29 -18.83
C ASP A 404 24.51 -26.31 -19.95
N GLN A 405 23.40 -27.04 -19.77
CA GLN A 405 22.29 -27.16 -20.73
C GLN A 405 21.15 -26.20 -20.40
N CYS A 406 21.50 -24.93 -20.21
CA CYS A 406 20.53 -23.90 -19.81
C CYS A 406 19.40 -23.76 -20.85
N VAL A 407 19.76 -23.70 -22.14
CA VAL A 407 18.79 -23.44 -23.22
C VAL A 407 17.82 -24.59 -23.35
N GLU A 408 18.29 -25.83 -23.39
CA GLU A 408 17.45 -27.02 -23.56
C GLU A 408 16.46 -27.18 -22.40
N CYS A 409 16.90 -26.93 -21.16
CA CYS A 409 16.01 -26.98 -20.01
C CYS A 409 14.99 -25.82 -20.02
N HIS A 410 15.44 -24.60 -20.33
CA HIS A 410 14.59 -23.41 -20.32
C HIS A 410 13.67 -23.28 -21.53
N GLU A 411 13.86 -24.08 -22.59
CA GLU A 411 12.86 -24.27 -23.64
C GLU A 411 11.60 -24.94 -23.09
N GLU A 412 11.74 -25.81 -22.08
CA GLU A 412 10.60 -26.47 -21.43
C GLU A 412 10.07 -25.64 -20.26
N SER A 413 10.93 -25.09 -19.42
CA SER A 413 10.53 -24.42 -18.18
C SER A 413 10.17 -22.94 -18.35
N SER A 414 10.80 -22.23 -19.30
CA SER A 414 10.57 -20.80 -19.55
C SER A 414 10.69 -20.44 -21.05
N PRO A 415 9.85 -21.00 -21.93
CA PRO A 415 10.01 -20.91 -23.38
C PRO A 415 10.04 -19.47 -23.92
N GLY A 416 9.31 -18.54 -23.28
CA GLY A 416 9.31 -17.12 -23.67
C GLY A 416 10.68 -16.44 -23.51
N ILE A 417 11.42 -16.77 -22.44
CA ILE A 417 12.77 -16.25 -22.18
C ILE A 417 13.72 -16.72 -23.29
N VAL A 418 13.71 -18.02 -23.58
CA VAL A 418 14.58 -18.60 -24.62
C VAL A 418 14.23 -18.05 -25.99
N ALA A 419 12.93 -17.91 -26.33
CA ALA A 419 12.51 -17.36 -27.61
C ALA A 419 13.01 -15.93 -27.81
N GLN A 420 12.88 -15.07 -26.79
CA GLN A 420 13.39 -13.69 -26.85
C GLN A 420 14.91 -13.64 -26.95
N TRP A 421 15.63 -14.43 -26.13
CA TRP A 421 17.09 -14.47 -26.19
C TRP A 421 17.57 -14.98 -27.56
N LYS A 422 16.97 -16.04 -28.13
CA LYS A 422 17.33 -16.53 -29.48
C LYS A 422 17.12 -15.48 -30.58
N ALA A 423 16.14 -14.58 -30.42
CA ALA A 423 15.90 -13.48 -31.35
C ALA A 423 16.87 -12.29 -31.16
N SER A 424 17.59 -12.24 -30.04
CA SER A 424 18.48 -11.14 -29.67
C SER A 424 19.80 -11.15 -30.45
N ASN A 425 20.50 -10.01 -30.40
CA ASN A 425 21.90 -9.93 -30.82
C ASN A 425 22.85 -10.67 -29.87
N HIS A 426 22.46 -10.95 -28.61
CA HIS A 426 23.28 -11.74 -27.69
C HIS A 426 23.40 -13.20 -28.11
N ALA A 427 22.32 -13.80 -28.62
CA ALA A 427 22.38 -15.12 -29.22
C ALA A 427 23.05 -15.13 -30.60
N ASN A 428 23.01 -14.01 -31.34
CA ASN A 428 23.54 -13.93 -32.70
C ASN A 428 24.39 -12.66 -32.94
N PRO A 429 25.54 -12.51 -32.25
CA PRO A 429 26.36 -11.30 -32.33
C PRO A 429 27.07 -11.12 -33.68
N LYS A 430 27.07 -12.16 -34.53
CA LYS A 430 27.66 -12.14 -35.88
C LYS A 430 26.60 -12.34 -36.97
N LYS A 431 25.34 -11.94 -36.73
CA LYS A 431 24.22 -12.18 -37.65
C LYS A 431 24.31 -11.41 -38.97
N ASN A 432 24.94 -10.25 -38.97
CA ASN A 432 25.12 -9.40 -40.15
C ASN A 432 26.36 -8.51 -40.00
N ARG A 433 26.73 -7.79 -41.07
CA ARG A 433 27.95 -6.97 -41.09
C ARG A 433 27.97 -5.88 -40.02
N GLU A 434 26.86 -5.22 -39.74
CA GLU A 434 26.80 -4.13 -38.76
C GLU A 434 27.01 -4.66 -37.34
N VAL A 435 26.24 -5.67 -36.93
CA VAL A 435 26.35 -6.25 -35.58
C VAL A 435 27.70 -6.95 -35.39
N SER A 436 28.25 -7.58 -36.43
CA SER A 436 29.60 -8.15 -36.38
C SER A 436 30.67 -7.09 -36.14
N ALA A 437 30.54 -5.91 -36.74
CA ALA A 437 31.51 -4.82 -36.55
C ALA A 437 31.46 -4.28 -35.11
N GLU A 438 30.26 -4.09 -34.56
CA GLU A 438 30.10 -3.68 -33.15
C GLU A 438 30.60 -4.75 -32.18
N THR A 439 30.36 -6.02 -32.49
CA THR A 439 30.86 -7.15 -31.70
C THR A 439 32.37 -7.20 -31.71
N GLN A 440 33.02 -6.93 -32.85
CA GLN A 440 34.48 -6.92 -32.95
C GLN A 440 35.10 -5.88 -32.00
N GLU A 441 34.51 -4.68 -31.89
CA GLU A 441 34.97 -3.67 -30.93
C GLU A 441 34.89 -4.18 -29.47
N ILE A 442 33.84 -4.94 -29.14
CA ILE A 442 33.68 -5.56 -27.82
C ILE A 442 34.68 -6.70 -27.62
N GLU A 443 34.86 -7.58 -28.61
CA GLU A 443 35.82 -8.69 -28.57
C GLU A 443 37.26 -8.19 -28.35
N GLU A 444 37.65 -7.10 -29.03
CA GLU A 444 38.95 -6.43 -28.86
C GLU A 444 39.11 -5.85 -27.44
N LEU A 445 38.04 -5.30 -26.87
CA LEU A 445 38.03 -4.76 -25.52
C LEU A 445 38.15 -5.84 -24.44
N ILE A 446 37.37 -6.93 -24.55
CA ILE A 446 37.33 -7.99 -23.52
C ILE A 446 38.35 -9.11 -23.75
N GLY A 447 39.01 -9.14 -24.91
CA GLY A 447 39.98 -10.17 -25.28
C GLY A 447 39.37 -11.56 -25.48
N LYS A 448 38.08 -11.65 -25.83
CA LYS A 448 37.34 -12.90 -25.99
C LYS A 448 36.47 -12.85 -27.25
N GLU A 449 36.50 -13.93 -28.04
CA GLU A 449 35.61 -14.11 -29.18
C GLU A 449 34.17 -14.40 -28.73
N LEU A 450 33.19 -13.78 -29.38
CA LEU A 450 31.76 -13.94 -29.16
C LEU A 450 31.11 -14.51 -30.44
N ASN A 451 30.59 -15.74 -30.33
CA ASN A 451 30.04 -16.49 -31.46
C ASN A 451 28.51 -16.60 -31.39
N ASN A 452 27.90 -16.72 -32.58
CA ASN A 452 26.51 -17.10 -32.72
C ASN A 452 26.24 -18.39 -31.95
N TRP A 453 25.06 -18.48 -31.36
CA TRP A 453 24.65 -19.64 -30.62
C TRP A 453 24.28 -20.78 -31.56
N GLU A 454 24.91 -21.93 -31.32
CA GLU A 454 24.50 -23.23 -31.83
C GLU A 454 24.67 -24.25 -30.70
N PRO A 455 23.93 -25.38 -30.68
CA PRO A 455 24.12 -26.40 -29.67
C PRO A 455 25.59 -26.83 -29.55
N GLY A 456 26.18 -26.63 -28.36
CA GLY A 456 27.57 -26.99 -28.05
C GLY A 456 28.62 -25.88 -28.22
N THR A 457 28.24 -24.67 -28.65
CA THR A 457 29.16 -23.52 -28.64
C THR A 457 29.46 -23.07 -27.20
N LYS A 458 30.70 -22.63 -26.92
CA LYS A 458 31.17 -22.29 -25.55
C LYS A 458 31.61 -20.83 -25.36
N ASN A 459 31.48 -20.01 -26.41
CA ASN A 459 31.97 -18.63 -26.45
C ASN A 459 30.91 -17.72 -27.07
N GLY A 460 30.05 -17.13 -26.25
CA GLY A 460 29.02 -16.17 -26.65
C GLY A 460 28.31 -15.59 -25.44
N VAL A 461 27.34 -14.70 -25.66
CA VAL A 461 26.54 -14.08 -24.58
C VAL A 461 25.32 -14.97 -24.30
N TYR A 462 25.58 -16.07 -23.60
CA TYR A 462 24.59 -17.11 -23.29
C TYR A 462 24.06 -16.95 -21.86
N CYS A 463 23.03 -17.73 -21.50
CA CYS A 463 22.40 -17.69 -20.17
C CYS A 463 23.44 -17.74 -19.04
N SER A 464 24.39 -18.67 -19.14
CA SER A 464 25.44 -18.86 -18.12
C SER A 464 26.42 -17.69 -18.00
N TYR A 465 26.60 -16.88 -19.05
CA TYR A 465 27.44 -15.69 -18.97
C TYR A 465 26.80 -14.61 -18.08
N CYS A 466 25.49 -14.44 -18.19
CA CYS A 466 24.75 -13.40 -17.46
C CYS A 466 24.18 -13.86 -16.11
N HIS A 467 24.06 -15.17 -15.89
CA HIS A 467 23.42 -15.73 -14.69
C HIS A 467 24.30 -16.70 -13.89
N GLY A 468 25.46 -17.11 -14.43
CA GLY A 468 26.31 -18.16 -13.87
C GLY A 468 26.00 -19.55 -14.47
N ASP A 469 26.99 -20.45 -14.41
CA ASP A 469 26.92 -21.82 -14.93
C ASP A 469 26.58 -22.88 -13.87
N ASN A 470 26.49 -22.47 -12.60
CA ASN A 470 26.11 -23.33 -11.48
C ASN A 470 24.77 -22.87 -10.90
N HIS A 471 23.77 -23.75 -10.98
CA HIS A 471 22.40 -23.46 -10.54
C HIS A 471 22.27 -23.14 -9.04
N GLU A 472 23.17 -23.64 -8.20
CA GLU A 472 23.20 -23.32 -6.76
C GLU A 472 23.85 -21.95 -6.47
N LYS A 473 24.48 -21.36 -7.48
CA LYS A 473 25.27 -20.13 -7.39
C LYS A 473 24.87 -19.11 -8.47
N LEU A 474 23.61 -19.18 -8.91
CA LEU A 474 23.08 -18.21 -9.86
C LEU A 474 23.11 -16.80 -9.28
N PHE A 475 23.20 -15.82 -10.17
CA PHE A 475 23.04 -14.42 -9.84
C PHE A 475 22.12 -13.73 -10.85
N MET A 476 21.59 -12.57 -10.46
CA MET A 476 20.89 -11.68 -11.39
C MET A 476 21.89 -10.66 -11.97
N PRO A 477 21.86 -10.43 -13.30
CA PRO A 477 22.81 -9.56 -13.96
C PRO A 477 22.60 -8.10 -13.57
N THR A 478 23.70 -7.43 -13.25
CA THR A 478 23.81 -6.01 -12.98
C THR A 478 24.91 -5.38 -13.84
N VAL A 479 24.99 -4.06 -13.82
CA VAL A 479 26.03 -3.27 -14.48
C VAL A 479 27.42 -3.70 -14.03
N ASP A 480 27.59 -4.07 -12.76
CA ASP A 480 28.89 -4.39 -12.18
C ASP A 480 29.29 -5.84 -12.40
N ASN A 481 28.34 -6.78 -12.33
CA ASN A 481 28.66 -8.20 -12.43
C ASN A 481 28.54 -8.76 -13.87
N ALA A 482 27.80 -8.12 -14.79
CA ALA A 482 27.55 -8.69 -16.11
C ALA A 482 27.66 -7.66 -17.23
N CYS A 483 26.82 -6.62 -17.21
CA CYS A 483 26.63 -5.75 -18.39
C CYS A 483 27.88 -4.89 -18.67
N GLY A 484 28.48 -4.31 -17.64
CA GLY A 484 29.62 -3.39 -17.74
C GLY A 484 30.91 -4.06 -18.21
N ALA A 485 31.01 -5.39 -18.12
CA ALA A 485 32.16 -6.14 -18.64
C ALA A 485 32.28 -6.01 -20.17
N CYS A 486 31.15 -6.14 -20.89
CA CYS A 486 31.11 -5.98 -22.35
C CYS A 486 30.76 -4.55 -22.78
N HIS A 487 30.06 -3.78 -21.94
CA HIS A 487 29.57 -2.44 -22.27
C HIS A 487 30.09 -1.35 -21.31
N PRO A 488 31.42 -1.24 -21.07
CA PRO A 488 31.96 -0.32 -20.07
C PRO A 488 31.78 1.15 -20.45
N ARG A 489 31.62 1.47 -21.74
CA ARG A 489 31.32 2.84 -22.18
C ARG A 489 29.94 3.26 -21.68
N GLN A 490 28.92 2.47 -21.98
CA GLN A 490 27.54 2.74 -21.57
C GLN A 490 27.40 2.74 -20.05
N ALA A 491 28.06 1.81 -19.35
CA ALA A 491 28.10 1.79 -17.89
C ALA A 491 28.68 3.09 -17.30
N LYS A 492 29.79 3.58 -17.85
CA LYS A 492 30.40 4.86 -17.43
C LYS A 492 29.49 6.05 -17.75
N GLU A 493 28.92 6.10 -18.94
CA GLU A 493 28.00 7.16 -19.35
C GLU A 493 26.76 7.22 -18.47
N PHE A 494 26.21 6.07 -18.06
CA PHE A 494 25.11 5.97 -17.11
C PHE A 494 25.53 6.47 -15.72
N ALA A 495 26.67 5.99 -15.21
CA ALA A 495 27.19 6.36 -13.89
C ALA A 495 27.47 7.87 -13.75
N LYS A 496 27.84 8.57 -14.83
CA LYS A 496 27.98 10.05 -14.83
C LYS A 496 26.72 10.78 -14.38
N GLY A 497 25.53 10.17 -14.48
CA GLY A 497 24.30 10.74 -13.95
C GLY A 497 24.38 11.06 -12.44
N ARG A 498 25.21 10.33 -11.68
CA ARG A 498 25.45 10.57 -10.25
C ARG A 498 26.13 11.92 -10.00
N ASP A 499 27.04 12.35 -10.89
CA ASP A 499 27.77 13.62 -10.76
C ASP A 499 26.84 14.84 -10.86
N LEU A 500 25.65 14.64 -11.42
CA LEU A 500 24.61 15.66 -11.58
C LEU A 500 23.61 15.69 -10.41
N GLY A 501 23.74 14.75 -9.47
CA GLY A 501 22.89 14.60 -8.29
C GLY A 501 21.44 14.20 -8.60
N ARG A 502 20.64 14.04 -7.55
CA ARG A 502 19.23 13.63 -7.65
C ARG A 502 18.30 14.74 -8.20
N PRO A 503 17.23 14.39 -8.93
CA PRO A 503 16.86 13.04 -9.39
C PRO A 503 17.72 12.54 -10.56
N SER A 504 18.14 11.29 -10.51
CA SER A 504 18.91 10.62 -11.57
C SER A 504 18.66 9.11 -11.53
N HIS A 505 18.75 8.45 -12.68
CA HIS A 505 18.62 7.00 -12.79
C HIS A 505 19.58 6.23 -11.88
N PRO A 506 20.91 6.49 -11.88
CA PRO A 506 21.84 5.77 -11.02
C PRO A 506 21.63 6.02 -9.51
N GLN A 507 20.75 6.95 -9.11
CA GLN A 507 20.38 7.23 -7.72
C GLN A 507 18.88 7.05 -7.45
N SER A 508 18.16 6.35 -8.33
CA SER A 508 16.71 6.15 -8.22
C SER A 508 16.34 5.41 -6.94
N TRP A 509 17.03 4.30 -6.66
CA TRP A 509 16.85 3.50 -5.44
C TRP A 509 17.24 4.26 -4.17
N GLU A 510 18.33 5.04 -4.22
CA GLU A 510 18.73 5.92 -3.10
C GLU A 510 17.62 6.93 -2.75
N ALA A 511 16.91 7.46 -3.75
CA ALA A 511 15.79 8.38 -3.52
C ALA A 511 14.67 7.73 -2.69
N THR A 512 14.26 6.52 -3.07
CA THR A 512 13.21 5.76 -2.38
C THR A 512 13.62 5.32 -0.98
N MET A 513 14.84 4.82 -0.82
CA MET A 513 15.29 4.21 0.43
C MET A 513 15.81 5.22 1.47
N SER A 514 16.06 6.47 1.07
CA SER A 514 16.54 7.51 1.98
C SER A 514 15.42 8.33 2.63
N VAL A 515 14.17 8.24 2.15
CA VAL A 515 13.07 9.00 2.75
C VAL A 515 12.48 8.26 3.96
N PRO A 516 12.23 8.97 5.08
CA PRO A 516 11.85 8.32 6.34
C PRO A 516 10.45 7.70 6.33
N TRP A 517 9.53 8.24 5.52
CA TRP A 517 8.17 7.71 5.41
C TRP A 517 8.08 6.34 4.75
N TYR A 518 9.08 5.95 3.94
CA TYR A 518 9.16 4.62 3.36
C TYR A 518 9.20 3.54 4.47
N VAL A 519 10.13 3.69 5.43
CA VAL A 519 10.28 2.74 6.54
C VAL A 519 9.18 2.88 7.58
N GLU A 520 8.60 4.07 7.76
CA GLU A 520 7.42 4.22 8.62
C GLU A 520 6.24 3.39 8.10
N ASN A 521 6.05 3.28 6.78
CA ASN A 521 5.02 2.41 6.20
C ASN A 521 5.30 0.91 6.47
N TYR A 522 6.58 0.48 6.47
CA TYR A 522 6.94 -0.87 6.92
C TYR A 522 6.57 -1.11 8.38
N ARG A 523 6.86 -0.17 9.28
CA ARG A 523 6.52 -0.26 10.71
C ARG A 523 5.02 -0.34 10.97
N ARG A 524 4.21 0.20 10.06
CA ARG A 524 2.74 0.19 10.10
C ARG A 524 2.10 -1.06 9.49
N GLY A 525 2.91 -1.98 8.97
CA GLY A 525 2.40 -3.18 8.29
C GLY A 525 1.97 -2.94 6.83
N GLU A 526 2.30 -1.78 6.25
CA GLU A 526 1.94 -1.38 4.89
C GLU A 526 3.07 -1.66 3.88
N ARG A 527 4.06 -2.49 4.23
CA ARG A 527 5.25 -2.76 3.39
C ARG A 527 4.95 -3.13 1.92
N TYR A 528 3.86 -3.85 1.66
CA TYR A 528 3.49 -4.26 0.30
C TYR A 528 2.83 -3.15 -0.52
N SER A 529 2.30 -2.09 0.10
CA SER A 529 1.79 -0.94 -0.67
C SER A 529 2.92 -0.17 -1.35
N MET A 530 4.16 -0.33 -0.87
CA MET A 530 5.35 0.31 -1.43
C MET A 530 5.93 -0.41 -2.66
N ILE A 531 5.40 -1.58 -3.04
CA ILE A 531 5.95 -2.38 -4.15
C ILE A 531 5.95 -1.60 -5.49
N GLY A 532 4.98 -0.71 -5.71
CA GLY A 532 4.95 0.15 -6.88
C GLY A 532 6.08 1.19 -6.88
N CYS A 533 6.45 1.72 -5.71
CA CYS A 533 7.61 2.58 -5.57
C CYS A 533 8.90 1.79 -5.88
N ASP A 534 9.01 0.58 -5.34
CA ASP A 534 10.19 -0.27 -5.52
C ASP A 534 10.37 -0.69 -6.98
N GLN A 535 9.28 -0.99 -7.68
CA GLN A 535 9.30 -1.36 -9.10
C GLN A 535 9.73 -0.19 -9.99
N CYS A 536 9.19 1.02 -9.74
CA CYS A 536 9.54 2.21 -10.51
C CYS A 536 10.99 2.67 -10.24
N HIS A 537 11.43 2.56 -8.98
CA HIS A 537 12.73 3.06 -8.54
C HIS A 537 13.77 1.98 -8.33
N GLN A 538 13.55 0.75 -8.83
CA GLN A 538 14.41 -0.40 -8.59
C GLN A 538 15.89 -0.03 -8.77
N ASN A 539 16.79 -0.71 -8.05
CA ASN A 539 18.20 -0.40 -8.12
C ASN A 539 18.67 -0.59 -9.56
N MET A 540 18.78 0.55 -10.27
CA MET A 540 19.13 0.68 -11.70
C MET A 540 20.58 0.25 -11.99
N SER A 541 21.14 -0.56 -11.09
CA SER A 541 22.15 -1.56 -11.37
C SER A 541 21.71 -2.56 -12.44
N SER A 542 20.42 -2.86 -12.60
CA SER A 542 19.92 -3.65 -13.73
C SER A 542 19.76 -2.78 -14.98
N CYS A 543 20.22 -3.26 -16.15
CA CYS A 543 20.21 -2.45 -17.39
C CYS A 543 18.98 -2.71 -18.28
N ASP A 544 17.99 -3.46 -17.83
CA ASP A 544 16.89 -3.98 -18.65
C ASP A 544 15.59 -3.17 -18.56
N ASP A 545 15.61 -1.98 -17.96
CA ASP A 545 14.45 -1.09 -17.85
C ASP A 545 13.99 -0.50 -19.18
N CYS A 546 14.94 -0.15 -20.06
CA CYS A 546 14.63 0.50 -21.35
C CYS A 546 14.70 -0.47 -22.53
N HIS A 547 15.67 -1.39 -22.54
CA HIS A 547 15.76 -2.47 -23.53
C HIS A 547 15.48 -3.80 -22.82
N SER A 548 14.21 -4.20 -22.85
CA SER A 548 13.71 -5.26 -21.98
C SER A 548 14.44 -6.59 -22.16
N LYS A 549 14.64 -7.28 -21.03
CA LYS A 549 15.07 -8.68 -21.04
C LYS A 549 13.98 -9.55 -21.68
N HIS A 550 14.29 -10.58 -22.46
CA HIS A 550 15.61 -11.08 -22.85
C HIS A 550 15.98 -10.76 -24.30
N LEU A 551 15.27 -9.81 -24.92
CA LEU A 551 15.52 -9.39 -26.30
C LEU A 551 16.65 -8.35 -26.39
N PHE A 552 16.75 -7.46 -25.39
CA PHE A 552 17.74 -6.39 -25.31
C PHE A 552 17.81 -5.53 -26.59
N SER A 553 16.65 -5.19 -27.16
CA SER A 553 16.56 -4.49 -28.44
C SER A 553 16.88 -3.00 -28.28
N VAL A 554 17.92 -2.52 -28.97
CA VAL A 554 18.22 -1.08 -29.04
C VAL A 554 17.15 -0.30 -29.81
N ALA A 555 16.46 -0.94 -30.75
CA ALA A 555 15.37 -0.33 -31.50
C ALA A 555 14.14 -0.11 -30.59
N GLU A 556 13.86 -1.06 -29.69
CA GLU A 556 12.84 -0.93 -28.65
C GLU A 556 13.21 0.21 -27.68
N ALA A 557 14.43 0.22 -27.14
CA ALA A 557 14.86 1.24 -26.18
C ALA A 557 14.86 2.68 -26.71
N ARG A 558 14.79 2.89 -28.03
CA ARG A 558 14.71 4.22 -28.64
C ARG A 558 13.28 4.73 -28.81
N ARG A 559 12.29 3.88 -28.57
CA ARG A 559 10.88 4.22 -28.67
C ARG A 559 10.34 4.85 -27.38
N PRO A 560 9.53 5.91 -27.45
CA PRO A 560 9.01 6.62 -26.27
C PRO A 560 8.30 5.75 -25.21
N GLU A 561 7.63 4.67 -25.62
CA GLU A 561 6.80 3.81 -24.77
C GLU A 561 7.60 3.18 -23.63
N VAL A 562 8.89 2.89 -23.83
CA VAL A 562 9.71 2.26 -22.79
C VAL A 562 9.88 3.15 -21.55
N CYS A 563 9.73 4.47 -21.71
CA CYS A 563 9.77 5.41 -20.59
C CYS A 563 8.44 5.44 -19.82
N SER A 564 7.32 5.09 -20.46
CA SER A 564 5.96 5.28 -19.92
C SER A 564 5.68 4.44 -18.67
N GLY A 565 6.36 3.30 -18.48
CA GLY A 565 6.19 2.45 -17.31
C GLY A 565 6.56 3.12 -15.98
N CYS A 566 7.37 4.18 -16.02
CA CYS A 566 7.82 4.92 -14.83
C CYS A 566 7.48 6.41 -14.92
N HIS A 567 7.62 7.02 -16.10
CA HIS A 567 7.47 8.46 -16.33
C HIS A 567 6.02 8.83 -16.69
N MET A 568 5.09 8.59 -15.75
CA MET A 568 3.66 8.86 -15.89
C MET A 568 3.05 9.27 -14.54
N GLY A 569 1.77 9.64 -14.52
CA GLY A 569 1.02 9.85 -13.27
C GLY A 569 1.10 11.28 -12.70
N PRO A 570 0.62 11.48 -11.46
CA PRO A 570 0.23 12.80 -10.98
C PRO A 570 1.38 13.74 -10.61
N ASP A 571 2.56 13.23 -10.23
CA ASP A 571 3.74 14.03 -9.88
C ASP A 571 4.71 14.21 -11.06
N HIS A 572 4.59 13.40 -12.10
CA HIS A 572 5.40 13.55 -13.31
C HIS A 572 4.70 12.94 -14.55
N PRO A 573 3.67 13.62 -15.11
CA PRO A 573 2.93 13.11 -16.27
C PRO A 573 3.72 13.32 -17.57
N ASP A 574 4.95 12.84 -17.62
CA ASP A 574 5.87 13.01 -18.73
C ASP A 574 5.36 12.29 -19.98
N TRP A 575 4.89 11.05 -19.83
CA TRP A 575 4.25 10.28 -20.89
C TRP A 575 2.98 10.95 -21.39
N GLU A 576 2.05 11.30 -20.50
CA GLU A 576 0.76 11.88 -20.87
C GLU A 576 0.96 13.23 -21.58
N SER A 577 1.91 14.04 -21.10
CA SER A 577 2.26 15.30 -21.74
C SER A 577 2.98 15.12 -23.07
N TYR A 578 3.90 14.17 -23.21
CA TYR A 578 4.53 13.86 -24.49
C TYR A 578 3.55 13.28 -25.51
N GLU A 579 2.82 12.22 -25.15
CA GLU A 579 1.92 11.46 -26.03
C GLU A 579 0.86 12.37 -26.65
N HIS A 580 0.29 13.27 -25.84
CA HIS A 580 -0.75 14.20 -26.28
C HIS A 580 -0.20 15.52 -26.84
N SER A 581 1.12 15.70 -26.88
CA SER A 581 1.76 16.82 -27.56
C SER A 581 1.71 16.64 -29.08
N ARG A 582 2.07 17.68 -29.83
CA ARG A 582 2.25 17.54 -31.29
C ARG A 582 3.35 16.55 -31.66
N TRP A 583 4.37 16.37 -30.82
CA TRP A 583 5.44 15.40 -31.08
C TRP A 583 4.94 13.97 -30.92
N GLY A 584 4.26 13.67 -29.81
CA GLY A 584 3.65 12.37 -29.55
C GLY A 584 2.58 12.00 -30.56
N ILE A 585 1.75 12.96 -31.01
CA ILE A 585 0.76 12.72 -32.07
C ILE A 585 1.44 12.33 -33.40
N ILE A 586 2.52 13.02 -33.80
CA ILE A 586 3.25 12.68 -35.03
C ILE A 586 3.89 11.28 -34.91
N TYR A 587 4.44 10.98 -33.74
CA TYR A 587 4.94 9.65 -33.40
C TYR A 587 3.83 8.59 -33.51
N ASN A 588 2.68 8.77 -32.87
CA ASN A 588 1.58 7.79 -32.91
C ASN A 588 1.02 7.57 -34.34
N ILE A 589 1.07 8.58 -35.20
CA ILE A 589 0.60 8.47 -36.59
C ILE A 589 1.57 7.68 -37.48
N SER A 590 2.88 7.78 -37.23
CA SER A 590 3.89 7.37 -38.22
C SER A 590 5.11 6.62 -37.66
N GLY A 591 5.22 6.46 -36.35
CA GLY A 591 6.37 5.92 -35.64
C GLY A 591 6.76 4.51 -36.08
N GLU A 592 5.81 3.69 -36.49
CA GLU A 592 6.09 2.36 -37.06
C GLU A 592 6.97 2.40 -38.32
N LYS A 593 6.96 3.52 -39.06
CA LYS A 593 7.72 3.70 -40.31
C LYS A 593 9.09 4.34 -40.10
N TRP A 594 9.40 4.76 -38.87
CA TRP A 594 10.67 5.43 -38.58
C TRP A 594 11.81 4.41 -38.50
N ASN A 595 13.04 4.85 -38.72
CA ASN A 595 14.20 3.98 -38.66
C ASN A 595 14.76 3.90 -37.23
N TRP A 596 14.31 2.89 -36.48
CA TRP A 596 14.71 2.66 -35.08
C TRP A 596 16.09 2.01 -34.91
N ASP A 597 16.65 1.44 -35.98
CA ASP A 597 17.95 0.76 -35.94
C ASP A 597 19.12 1.74 -35.90
N LYS A 598 18.94 2.98 -36.39
CA LYS A 598 19.97 4.03 -36.34
C LYS A 598 20.28 4.49 -34.92
N LYS A 599 21.57 4.75 -34.66
CA LYS A 599 22.01 5.39 -33.42
C LYS A 599 21.43 6.80 -33.32
N LEU A 600 21.13 7.28 -32.11
CA LEU A 600 20.56 8.63 -31.92
C LEU A 600 21.44 9.73 -32.53
N SER A 601 22.76 9.56 -32.53
CA SER A 601 23.73 10.47 -33.14
C SER A 601 23.69 10.48 -34.69
N GLU A 602 23.11 9.45 -35.30
CA GLU A 602 23.04 9.25 -36.76
C GLU A 602 21.63 9.53 -37.32
N VAL A 603 20.65 9.72 -36.44
CA VAL A 603 19.29 10.12 -36.82
C VAL A 603 19.33 11.46 -37.55
N ILE A 604 18.73 11.49 -38.74
CA ILE A 604 18.52 12.70 -39.53
C ILE A 604 17.14 13.27 -39.18
N PRO A 605 17.05 14.39 -38.44
CA PRO A 605 15.77 14.97 -38.03
C PRO A 605 14.91 15.36 -39.23
N GLY A 606 13.62 15.04 -39.18
CA GLY A 606 12.68 15.26 -40.28
C GLY A 606 12.67 14.17 -41.35
N VAL A 607 13.68 13.28 -41.39
CA VAL A 607 13.76 12.15 -42.33
C VAL A 607 13.58 10.83 -41.60
N ASP A 608 14.50 10.52 -40.67
CA ASP A 608 14.42 9.30 -39.87
C ASP A 608 13.35 9.49 -38.78
N TYR A 609 13.45 10.60 -38.03
CA TYR A 609 12.50 11.00 -36.98
C TYR A 609 11.83 12.34 -37.36
N PRO A 610 10.60 12.32 -37.92
CA PRO A 610 9.76 13.49 -38.15
C PRO A 610 9.43 14.34 -36.91
N ALA A 611 9.45 13.74 -35.71
CA ALA A 611 9.27 14.43 -34.43
C ALA A 611 10.24 13.85 -33.39
N PRO A 612 10.61 14.60 -32.33
CA PRO A 612 11.52 14.10 -31.32
C PRO A 612 10.86 13.00 -30.45
N THR A 613 11.70 12.13 -29.89
CA THR A 613 11.34 11.15 -28.86
C THR A 613 11.94 11.54 -27.50
N CYS A 614 11.49 10.88 -26.43
CA CYS A 614 12.04 11.03 -25.08
C CYS A 614 13.57 10.90 -25.08
N GLN A 615 14.07 9.82 -25.69
CA GLN A 615 15.48 9.48 -25.79
C GLN A 615 16.24 10.51 -26.62
N TYR A 616 15.73 10.88 -27.79
CA TYR A 616 16.39 11.85 -28.67
C TYR A 616 16.59 13.20 -27.97
N CYS A 617 15.61 13.61 -27.16
CA CYS A 617 15.68 14.83 -26.37
C CYS A 617 16.56 14.70 -25.13
N HIS A 618 16.36 13.69 -24.28
CA HIS A 618 16.95 13.64 -22.95
C HIS A 618 18.38 13.09 -22.94
N MET A 619 18.71 12.14 -23.82
CA MET A 619 20.06 11.55 -23.94
C MET A 619 21.05 12.47 -24.68
N TYR A 620 20.58 13.59 -25.24
CA TYR A 620 21.45 14.59 -25.86
C TYR A 620 22.27 15.33 -24.80
N VAL A 621 23.61 15.30 -24.87
CA VAL A 621 24.47 15.97 -23.86
C VAL A 621 25.06 17.31 -24.34
N GLY A 622 24.69 17.74 -25.55
CA GLY A 622 25.18 18.99 -26.14
C GLY A 622 26.26 18.78 -27.19
N ASN A 623 26.51 19.80 -28.02
CA ASN A 623 27.55 19.81 -29.04
C ASN A 623 27.49 18.61 -30.02
N GLY A 624 26.28 18.19 -30.40
CA GLY A 624 26.06 17.06 -31.30
C GLY A 624 26.31 15.68 -30.71
N GLN A 625 26.38 15.52 -29.38
CA GLN A 625 26.66 14.25 -28.71
C GLN A 625 25.45 13.69 -27.96
N TRP A 626 25.35 12.37 -27.92
CA TRP A 626 24.36 11.61 -27.13
C TRP A 626 25.10 10.58 -26.26
N GLU A 627 24.66 10.44 -25.01
CA GLU A 627 25.21 9.49 -24.02
C GLU A 627 24.06 8.76 -23.31
N MET A 628 24.37 7.71 -22.54
CA MET A 628 23.36 6.92 -21.80
C MET A 628 22.63 7.71 -20.68
N ASN A 629 23.25 8.74 -20.10
CA ASN A 629 22.60 9.55 -19.06
C ASN A 629 21.53 10.50 -19.66
N VAL A 630 20.55 10.85 -18.83
CA VAL A 630 19.38 11.69 -19.22
C VAL A 630 19.30 13.00 -18.45
N GLU A 631 20.18 13.20 -17.48
CA GLU A 631 20.11 14.28 -16.49
C GLU A 631 20.93 15.50 -16.88
N THR A 632 21.85 15.37 -17.86
CA THR A 632 22.84 16.40 -18.23
C THR A 632 22.24 17.78 -18.46
N LYS A 633 21.04 17.85 -19.05
CA LYS A 633 20.39 19.12 -19.39
C LYS A 633 19.32 19.56 -18.38
N GLY A 634 19.18 18.89 -17.23
CA GLY A 634 18.20 19.25 -16.20
C GLY A 634 18.48 20.62 -15.59
N ILE A 635 17.58 21.59 -15.81
CA ILE A 635 17.59 22.92 -15.18
C ILE A 635 16.57 22.94 -14.04
N TRP A 636 15.29 22.73 -14.36
CA TRP A 636 14.19 22.67 -13.39
C TRP A 636 14.09 21.34 -12.63
N ARG A 637 14.87 20.33 -13.05
CA ARG A 637 14.90 18.98 -12.44
C ARG A 637 13.48 18.41 -12.34
N MET A 638 13.05 17.98 -11.15
CA MET A 638 11.67 17.49 -10.94
C MET A 638 10.65 18.63 -10.93
N GLY A 639 11.06 19.88 -10.67
CA GLY A 639 10.16 21.03 -10.49
C GLY A 639 9.87 21.37 -9.02
N ILE A 640 10.32 20.55 -8.06
CA ILE A 640 10.02 20.70 -6.63
C ILE A 640 11.00 21.57 -5.84
N ILE A 641 12.13 21.98 -6.41
CA ILE A 641 13.09 22.83 -5.69
C ILE A 641 12.79 24.29 -6.00
N PRO A 642 12.60 25.16 -4.99
CA PRO A 642 12.26 26.57 -5.23
C PRO A 642 13.42 27.29 -5.96
N PRO A 643 13.11 28.10 -7.00
CA PRO A 643 14.12 28.87 -7.73
C PRO A 643 14.60 30.09 -6.93
N ALA A 644 15.87 30.47 -7.06
CA ALA A 644 16.45 31.62 -6.41
C ALA A 644 15.89 32.96 -6.96
N GLU A 645 15.38 32.95 -8.19
CA GLU A 645 14.86 34.12 -8.89
C GLU A 645 13.46 34.58 -8.41
N VAL A 646 12.79 33.78 -7.57
CA VAL A 646 11.50 34.16 -6.99
C VAL A 646 11.71 34.73 -5.59
N GLU A 647 11.17 35.93 -5.35
CA GLU A 647 11.11 36.50 -4.01
C GLU A 647 9.95 35.87 -3.22
N PHE A 648 10.29 34.99 -2.29
CA PHE A 648 9.34 34.28 -1.44
C PHE A 648 8.99 35.09 -0.19
N LYS A 649 7.71 35.06 0.20
CA LYS A 649 7.19 35.73 1.40
C LYS A 649 6.99 34.76 2.56
N SER A 650 6.65 33.50 2.26
CA SER A 650 6.52 32.41 3.24
C SER A 650 7.89 31.94 3.77
N GLY A 651 7.89 30.88 4.57
CA GLY A 651 9.09 30.18 5.02
C GLY A 651 10.01 29.72 3.89
N ILE A 652 9.52 29.55 2.65
CA ILE A 652 10.35 29.17 1.48
C ILE A 652 11.53 30.13 1.27
N LYS A 653 11.42 31.39 1.72
CA LYS A 653 12.56 32.34 1.68
C LYS A 653 13.80 31.81 2.39
N ASN A 654 13.61 31.00 3.45
CA ASN A 654 14.65 30.39 4.26
C ASN A 654 15.10 29.01 3.77
N PHE A 655 14.47 28.43 2.73
CA PHE A 655 14.93 27.19 2.11
C PHE A 655 16.42 27.35 1.71
N PRO A 656 17.34 26.45 2.09
CA PRO A 656 17.16 25.05 2.50
C PRO A 656 17.06 24.80 4.02
N TYR A 657 16.82 25.83 4.82
CA TYR A 657 16.70 25.76 6.28
C TYR A 657 17.97 25.26 6.99
N GLY A 658 19.13 25.42 6.35
CA GLY A 658 20.42 24.95 6.86
C GLY A 658 20.69 23.45 6.65
N ILE A 659 19.74 22.70 6.09
CA ILE A 659 19.89 21.27 5.78
C ILE A 659 20.98 21.09 4.70
N LYS A 660 21.78 20.03 4.83
CA LYS A 660 22.92 19.71 3.95
C LYS A 660 22.72 18.45 3.11
N LEU A 661 21.59 17.78 3.27
CA LEU A 661 21.24 16.59 2.49
C LEU A 661 20.72 17.00 1.10
N PRO A 662 21.25 16.46 -0.01
CA PRO A 662 20.65 16.65 -1.31
C PRO A 662 19.32 15.90 -1.42
N PRO A 663 18.34 16.33 -2.23
CA PRO A 663 18.36 17.52 -3.07
C PRO A 663 17.87 18.81 -2.36
N ILE A 664 17.59 18.77 -1.05
CA ILE A 664 17.08 19.94 -0.31
C ILE A 664 18.17 20.97 0.01
N ASP A 665 19.45 20.66 -0.19
CA ASP A 665 20.62 21.43 0.25
C ASP A 665 20.79 22.83 -0.37
N LYS A 666 20.04 23.16 -1.44
CA LYS A 666 20.12 24.46 -2.11
C LYS A 666 18.86 24.81 -2.93
N LYS A 667 18.64 26.10 -3.16
CA LYS A 667 17.70 26.59 -4.20
C LYS A 667 18.27 26.33 -5.60
N LEU A 668 17.39 26.26 -6.60
CA LEU A 668 17.83 26.21 -8.00
C LEU A 668 18.19 27.61 -8.49
N GLU A 669 19.28 27.74 -9.23
CA GLU A 669 19.64 28.97 -9.93
C GLU A 669 19.37 28.82 -11.43
N ILE A 670 18.25 29.36 -11.90
CA ILE A 670 17.77 29.17 -13.28
C ILE A 670 18.64 29.94 -14.28
N TYR A 671 19.24 31.05 -13.88
CA TYR A 671 20.09 31.88 -14.75
C TYR A 671 21.58 31.88 -14.40
N SER A 672 22.05 30.87 -13.66
CA SER A 672 23.48 30.62 -13.43
C SER A 672 24.24 30.35 -14.73
N ALA A 673 25.58 30.42 -14.70
CA ALA A 673 26.42 30.10 -15.87
C ALA A 673 26.23 28.65 -16.33
N GLU A 674 26.03 27.72 -15.39
CA GLU A 674 25.75 26.32 -15.66
C GLU A 674 24.38 26.15 -16.35
N SER A 675 23.32 26.75 -15.78
CA SER A 675 21.97 26.66 -16.34
C SER A 675 21.88 27.31 -17.73
N LYS A 676 22.60 28.40 -17.98
CA LYS A 676 22.72 29.02 -19.32
C LYS A 676 23.40 28.08 -20.32
N THR A 677 24.39 27.31 -19.88
CA THR A 677 25.05 26.30 -20.72
C THR A 677 24.08 25.17 -21.05
N LYS A 678 23.35 24.66 -20.06
CA LYS A 678 22.28 23.65 -20.26
C LYS A 678 21.18 24.16 -21.20
N ARG A 679 20.75 25.42 -21.04
CA ARG A 679 19.78 26.09 -21.92
C ARG A 679 20.28 26.15 -23.36
N ARG A 680 21.56 26.47 -23.58
CA ARG A 680 22.17 26.44 -24.91
C ARG A 680 22.06 25.06 -25.54
N TYR A 681 22.31 23.98 -24.79
CA TYR A 681 22.16 22.61 -25.30
C TYR A 681 20.71 22.27 -25.67
N TRP A 682 19.73 22.72 -24.88
CA TRP A 682 18.32 22.60 -25.26
C TRP A 682 18.00 23.34 -26.55
N VAL A 683 18.44 24.60 -26.68
CA VAL A 683 18.21 25.39 -27.90
C VAL A 683 18.90 24.75 -29.11
N GLU A 684 20.14 24.28 -28.95
CA GLU A 684 20.89 23.57 -29.99
C GLU A 684 20.12 22.34 -30.50
N LEU A 685 19.59 21.52 -29.59
CA LEU A 685 18.76 20.38 -29.94
C LEU A 685 17.49 20.80 -30.69
N CYS A 686 16.73 21.77 -30.14
CA CYS A 686 15.49 22.26 -30.75
C CYS A 686 15.73 22.86 -32.15
N THR A 687 16.92 23.46 -32.38
CA THR A 687 17.27 24.07 -33.67
C THR A 687 17.47 23.08 -34.82
N LYS A 688 17.48 21.78 -34.52
CA LYS A 688 17.48 20.75 -35.56
C LYS A 688 16.18 20.71 -36.38
N CYS A 689 15.06 21.22 -35.82
CA CYS A 689 13.77 21.30 -36.52
C CYS A 689 13.12 22.70 -36.47
N HIS A 690 13.46 23.53 -35.48
CA HIS A 690 12.86 24.85 -35.28
C HIS A 690 13.89 25.98 -35.41
N SER A 691 13.42 27.23 -35.55
CA SER A 691 14.34 28.36 -35.44
C SER A 691 14.86 28.52 -34.01
N SER A 692 16.06 29.08 -33.86
CA SER A 692 16.63 29.40 -32.54
C SER A 692 15.75 30.36 -31.76
N ARG A 693 15.16 31.36 -32.44
CA ARG A 693 14.22 32.32 -31.83
C ARG A 693 13.00 31.61 -31.23
N PHE A 694 12.34 30.74 -32.00
CA PHE A 694 11.18 29.99 -31.50
C PHE A 694 11.56 29.14 -30.29
N SER A 695 12.68 28.42 -30.39
CA SER A 695 13.18 27.52 -29.34
C SER A 695 13.47 28.27 -28.04
N SER A 696 14.19 29.39 -28.11
CA SER A 696 14.48 30.22 -26.93
C SER A 696 13.21 30.80 -26.33
N MET A 697 12.31 31.34 -27.14
CA MET A 697 11.06 31.94 -26.64
C MET A 697 10.15 30.93 -25.94
N TRP A 698 10.08 29.69 -26.43
CA TRP A 698 9.32 28.63 -25.75
C TRP A 698 9.93 28.28 -24.40
N LEU A 699 11.25 28.06 -24.35
CA LEU A 699 11.94 27.71 -23.10
C LEU A 699 11.95 28.87 -22.09
N ASP A 700 11.98 30.11 -22.55
CA ASP A 700 11.83 31.28 -21.68
C ASP A 700 10.40 31.38 -21.12
N SER A 701 9.39 31.03 -21.92
CA SER A 701 7.99 30.96 -21.47
C SER A 701 7.78 29.87 -20.42
N LEU A 702 8.48 28.72 -20.56
CA LEU A 702 8.52 27.68 -19.53
C LEU A 702 9.08 28.22 -18.21
N ASP A 703 10.15 29.01 -18.23
CA ASP A 703 10.68 29.63 -17.01
C ASP A 703 9.66 30.57 -16.37
N GLN A 704 9.01 31.42 -17.18
CA GLN A 704 7.99 32.35 -16.68
C GLN A 704 6.82 31.60 -16.03
N TYR A 705 6.34 30.54 -16.68
CA TYR A 705 5.32 29.65 -16.13
C TYR A 705 5.72 29.11 -14.76
N MET A 706 6.94 28.59 -14.63
CA MET A 706 7.44 28.05 -13.38
C MET A 706 7.54 29.12 -12.29
N PHE A 707 8.03 30.31 -12.60
CA PHE A 707 8.07 31.41 -11.64
C PHE A 707 6.68 31.84 -11.17
N GLU A 708 5.69 31.91 -12.06
CA GLU A 708 4.30 32.18 -11.68
C GLU A 708 3.73 31.09 -10.79
N SER A 709 4.02 29.83 -11.10
CA SER A 709 3.57 28.68 -10.33
C SER A 709 4.16 28.66 -8.92
N TRP A 710 5.46 28.96 -8.79
CA TRP A 710 6.13 29.09 -7.50
C TRP A 710 5.62 30.26 -6.65
N ARG A 711 5.27 31.40 -7.26
CA ARG A 711 4.62 32.51 -6.54
C ARG A 711 3.26 32.11 -5.96
N ARG A 712 2.49 31.29 -6.69
CA ARG A 712 1.20 30.77 -6.19
C ARG A 712 1.39 29.78 -5.05
N ILE A 713 2.41 28.90 -5.13
CA ILE A 713 2.78 27.98 -4.04
C ILE A 713 3.20 28.75 -2.79
N ASP A 714 3.99 29.82 -2.94
CA ASP A 714 4.40 30.69 -1.84
C ASP A 714 3.20 31.34 -1.12
N ASP A 715 2.25 31.86 -1.90
CA ASP A 715 1.01 32.42 -1.37
C ASP A 715 0.20 31.39 -0.57
N ALA A 716 0.15 30.14 -1.04
CA ALA A 716 -0.51 29.04 -0.34
C ALA A 716 0.23 28.67 0.96
N GLN A 717 1.57 28.51 0.90
CA GLN A 717 2.37 28.15 2.07
C GLN A 717 2.22 29.19 3.18
N ARG A 718 2.23 30.48 2.83
CA ARG A 718 2.02 31.55 3.81
C ARG A 718 0.70 31.40 4.57
N VAL A 719 -0.39 31.02 3.89
CA VAL A 719 -1.68 30.80 4.54
C VAL A 719 -1.60 29.62 5.52
N VAL A 720 -0.97 28.52 5.13
CA VAL A 720 -0.79 27.33 5.99
C VAL A 720 0.09 27.67 7.21
N GLU A 721 1.19 28.39 7.01
CA GLU A 721 2.07 28.86 8.09
C GLU A 721 1.33 29.78 9.07
N GLU A 722 0.49 30.69 8.59
CA GLU A 722 -0.32 31.55 9.44
C GLU A 722 -1.32 30.77 10.30
N LEU A 723 -1.88 29.67 9.79
CA LEU A 723 -2.77 28.80 10.56
C LEU A 723 -2.02 28.07 11.68
N PHE A 724 -0.80 27.58 11.40
CA PHE A 724 0.06 27.00 12.45
C PHE A 724 0.48 28.04 13.48
N ALA A 725 0.96 29.20 13.05
CA ALA A 725 1.41 30.27 13.94
C ALA A 725 0.30 30.77 14.88
N LYS A 726 -0.97 30.67 14.45
CA LYS A 726 -2.15 31.04 15.24
C LYS A 726 -2.77 29.85 15.98
N ASP A 727 -2.15 28.66 15.99
CA ASP A 727 -2.70 27.45 16.60
C ASP A 727 -4.15 27.18 16.18
N MET A 728 -4.39 27.13 14.86
CA MET A 728 -5.71 26.93 14.26
C MET A 728 -5.90 25.53 13.64
N ILE A 729 -4.80 24.82 13.34
CA ILE A 729 -4.86 23.45 12.84
C ILE A 729 -5.02 22.51 14.04
N LYS A 730 -6.08 21.69 14.03
CA LYS A 730 -6.38 20.70 15.07
C LYS A 730 -6.57 19.29 14.48
N PRO A 731 -6.08 18.23 15.14
CA PRO A 731 -5.21 18.26 16.33
C PRO A 731 -3.88 19.01 16.08
N SER A 732 -3.34 19.71 17.08
CA SER A 732 -2.10 20.46 16.92
C SER A 732 -0.91 19.52 16.67
N PRO A 733 0.26 20.01 16.20
CA PRO A 733 1.45 19.17 16.03
C PRO A 733 1.82 18.33 17.27
N GLU A 734 1.60 18.87 18.47
CA GLU A 734 1.83 18.20 19.75
C GLU A 734 0.79 17.12 20.09
N GLU A 735 -0.42 17.20 19.51
CA GLU A 735 -1.56 16.32 19.78
C GLU A 735 -1.72 15.20 18.74
N ARG A 736 -1.00 15.28 17.62
CA ARG A 736 -1.04 14.32 16.50
C ARG A 736 0.25 13.51 16.38
N ALA A 737 0.25 12.50 15.52
CA ALA A 737 1.45 11.69 15.27
C ALA A 737 2.65 12.55 14.81
N PRO A 738 3.90 12.21 15.24
CA PRO A 738 5.09 12.94 14.84
C PRO A 738 5.39 12.74 13.34
N PHE A 739 6.31 13.55 12.81
CA PHE A 739 6.87 13.33 11.47
C PHE A 739 7.42 11.89 11.35
N PRO A 740 7.24 11.20 10.19
CA PRO A 740 7.62 9.81 10.03
C PRO A 740 9.06 9.52 10.46
N LEU A 741 9.27 8.40 11.16
CA LEU A 741 10.58 7.92 11.60
C LEU A 741 11.39 8.87 12.52
N SER A 742 10.74 9.83 13.17
CA SER A 742 11.42 10.84 14.02
C SER A 742 12.28 10.25 15.13
N ASP A 743 11.91 9.09 15.68
CA ASP A 743 12.65 8.37 16.72
C ASP A 743 14.00 7.82 16.23
N VAL A 744 14.14 7.58 14.92
CA VAL A 744 15.37 7.09 14.27
C VAL A 744 16.19 8.25 13.73
N ILE A 745 15.53 9.25 13.14
CA ILE A 745 16.20 10.41 12.53
C ILE A 745 17.18 11.06 13.53
N VAL A 746 16.75 11.30 14.77
CA VAL A 746 17.60 11.94 15.79
C VAL A 746 18.72 11.04 16.33
N LYS A 747 18.64 9.73 16.09
CA LYS A 747 19.68 8.74 16.47
C LYS A 747 20.76 8.63 15.42
N LEU A 748 20.38 8.64 14.14
CA LEU A 748 21.29 8.40 13.02
C LEU A 748 21.82 9.67 12.37
N LEU A 749 21.02 10.72 12.29
CA LEU A 749 21.44 11.98 11.70
C LEU A 749 21.95 12.93 12.78
N SER A 750 22.78 13.88 12.36
CA SER A 750 23.39 14.86 13.24
C SER A 750 23.17 16.30 12.71
N PRO A 751 23.62 17.33 13.45
CA PRO A 751 23.69 18.69 12.93
C PRO A 751 24.46 18.85 11.62
N LYS A 752 25.34 17.89 11.26
CA LYS A 752 26.09 17.90 10.00
C LYS A 752 25.16 17.70 8.80
N GLU A 753 24.18 16.80 8.91
CA GLU A 753 23.24 16.48 7.84
C GLU A 753 22.03 17.41 7.83
N LEU A 754 21.41 17.63 9.00
CA LEU A 754 20.15 18.39 9.12
C LEU A 754 20.37 19.89 9.37
N GLY A 755 21.58 20.31 9.74
CA GLY A 755 21.81 21.63 10.31
C GLY A 755 21.44 21.68 11.80
N PRO A 756 22.07 22.59 12.58
CA PRO A 756 21.92 22.62 14.04
C PRO A 756 20.50 22.97 14.49
N GLU A 757 19.82 23.86 13.78
CA GLU A 757 18.48 24.35 14.14
C GLU A 757 17.41 23.27 13.93
N VAL A 758 17.38 22.65 12.74
CA VAL A 758 16.43 21.58 12.41
C VAL A 758 16.68 20.36 13.29
N TYR A 759 17.93 19.94 13.49
CA TYR A 759 18.25 18.82 14.40
C TYR A 759 17.78 19.09 15.82
N SER A 760 18.04 20.28 16.35
CA SER A 760 17.60 20.69 17.69
C SER A 760 16.07 20.69 17.81
N LEU A 761 15.36 21.16 16.78
CA LEU A 761 13.90 21.17 16.76
C LEU A 761 13.31 19.76 16.77
N PHE A 762 13.80 18.86 15.91
CA PHE A 762 13.40 17.45 15.90
C PHE A 762 13.62 16.79 17.26
N LYS A 763 14.78 17.01 17.88
CA LYS A 763 15.10 16.45 19.21
C LYS A 763 14.19 17.01 20.31
N LYS A 764 13.97 18.32 20.34
CA LYS A 764 13.16 19.00 21.37
C LYS A 764 11.68 18.61 21.30
N THR A 765 11.15 18.44 20.09
CA THR A 765 9.74 18.14 19.85
C THR A 765 9.47 16.63 19.70
N SER A 766 10.52 15.81 19.65
CA SER A 766 10.39 14.39 19.31
C SER A 766 9.64 14.14 17.99
N GLY A 767 9.79 15.07 17.03
CA GLY A 767 9.12 14.99 15.74
C GLY A 767 7.70 15.58 15.69
N HIS A 768 7.15 16.03 16.81
CA HIS A 768 5.86 16.73 16.89
C HIS A 768 5.99 18.20 16.47
N LEU A 769 6.22 18.41 15.18
CA LEU A 769 6.35 19.74 14.57
C LEU A 769 5.64 19.75 13.21
N PRO A 770 5.20 20.93 12.72
CA PRO A 770 4.74 21.05 11.34
C PRO A 770 5.94 20.95 10.40
N VAL A 771 5.87 20.01 9.45
CA VAL A 771 6.80 19.92 8.31
C VAL A 771 5.96 20.14 7.06
N ILE A 772 6.12 21.28 6.40
CA ILE A 772 5.35 21.65 5.22
C ILE A 772 6.27 22.18 4.14
N GLY A 773 5.78 22.17 2.90
CA GLY A 773 6.49 22.75 1.77
C GLY A 773 7.48 21.78 1.14
N PRO A 774 8.36 22.30 0.26
CA PRO A 774 9.01 21.46 -0.73
C PRO A 774 9.98 20.41 -0.16
N VAL A 775 10.06 19.27 -0.86
CA VAL A 775 10.87 18.07 -0.55
C VAL A 775 10.41 17.32 0.70
N LEU A 776 10.66 17.83 1.91
CA LEU A 776 10.36 17.08 3.15
C LEU A 776 8.87 17.05 3.48
N GLY A 777 8.10 18.06 3.07
CA GLY A 777 6.64 18.07 3.20
C GLY A 777 5.91 17.06 2.31
N ALA A 778 6.62 16.41 1.37
CA ALA A 778 6.05 15.38 0.50
C ALA A 778 5.55 14.15 1.26
N TYR A 779 6.04 13.90 2.49
CA TYR A 779 5.57 12.79 3.32
C TYR A 779 4.04 12.73 3.45
N ALA A 780 3.38 13.90 3.40
CA ALA A 780 1.92 14.03 3.47
C ALA A 780 1.18 13.27 2.35
N ILE A 781 1.81 13.06 1.19
CA ILE A 781 1.28 12.23 0.10
C ILE A 781 1.40 10.74 0.42
N PHE A 782 2.47 10.33 1.08
CA PHE A 782 2.86 8.93 1.23
C PHE A 782 2.53 8.33 2.61
N ASN A 783 2.17 9.17 3.59
CA ASN A 783 1.93 8.75 4.95
C ASN A 783 0.87 9.64 5.60
N GLN A 784 -0.19 9.01 6.09
CA GLN A 784 -1.23 9.67 6.89
C GLN A 784 -1.43 8.92 8.20
N LYS A 785 -1.35 9.61 9.34
CA LYS A 785 -1.46 9.02 10.68
C LYS A 785 -2.05 10.02 11.67
N ASP A 786 -3.17 9.65 12.30
CA ASP A 786 -3.79 10.36 13.43
C ASP A 786 -3.83 11.90 13.28
N GLY A 787 -4.34 12.40 12.14
CA GLY A 787 -4.46 13.85 11.88
C GLY A 787 -3.18 14.55 11.39
N ASN A 788 -2.13 13.79 11.06
CA ASN A 788 -0.92 14.26 10.40
C ASN A 788 -0.77 13.58 9.02
N PRO A 789 -0.86 14.32 7.90
CA PRO A 789 -1.15 15.75 7.76
C PRO A 789 -2.61 16.12 8.09
N SER A 790 -2.89 17.41 8.29
CA SER A 790 -4.26 17.95 8.31
C SER A 790 -4.81 18.14 6.89
N GLY A 791 -6.12 18.34 6.75
CA GLY A 791 -6.74 18.54 5.43
C GLY A 791 -6.18 19.74 4.65
N VAL A 792 -5.81 20.84 5.32
CA VAL A 792 -5.20 22.01 4.66
C VAL A 792 -3.76 21.73 4.23
N GLU A 793 -3.01 20.94 5.01
CA GLU A 793 -1.68 20.46 4.59
C GLU A 793 -1.75 19.52 3.40
N GLN A 794 -2.76 18.64 3.36
CA GLN A 794 -3.01 17.74 2.23
C GLN A 794 -3.27 18.54 0.94
N GLU A 795 -4.20 19.49 0.97
CA GLU A 795 -4.49 20.37 -0.18
C GLU A 795 -3.25 21.16 -0.64
N TYR A 796 -2.41 21.57 0.31
CA TYR A 796 -1.19 22.28 -0.01
C TYR A 796 -0.13 21.37 -0.64
N VAL A 797 0.07 20.15 -0.13
CA VAL A 797 1.05 19.22 -0.74
C VAL A 797 0.63 18.79 -2.14
N GLU A 798 -0.65 18.52 -2.37
CA GLU A 798 -1.17 18.21 -3.71
C GLU A 798 -0.99 19.37 -4.69
N MET A 799 -1.11 20.61 -4.20
CA MET A 799 -0.88 21.80 -5.01
C MET A 799 0.54 21.85 -5.59
N TRP A 800 1.58 21.64 -4.77
CA TRP A 800 2.97 21.81 -5.22
C TRP A 800 3.62 20.51 -5.71
N PHE A 801 3.16 19.34 -5.24
CA PHE A 801 3.75 18.05 -5.58
C PHE A 801 3.00 17.31 -6.69
N TRP A 802 1.73 17.62 -6.96
CA TRP A 802 1.00 17.07 -8.11
C TRP A 802 0.71 18.16 -9.13
N ASN A 803 -0.19 19.07 -8.81
CA ASN A 803 -0.79 19.97 -9.80
C ASN A 803 0.26 20.94 -10.40
N HIS A 804 1.15 21.49 -9.59
CA HIS A 804 2.29 22.27 -10.07
C HIS A 804 3.16 21.49 -11.06
N LEU A 805 3.44 20.22 -10.77
CA LEU A 805 4.30 19.37 -11.59
C LEU A 805 3.62 18.95 -12.89
N GLN A 806 2.32 18.67 -12.87
CA GLN A 806 1.55 18.42 -14.10
C GLN A 806 1.61 19.63 -15.04
N GLY A 807 1.41 20.81 -14.48
CA GLY A 807 1.54 22.07 -15.21
C GLY A 807 2.94 22.31 -15.78
N TYR A 808 3.98 22.00 -14.99
CA TYR A 808 5.37 22.06 -15.41
C TYR A 808 5.62 21.12 -16.60
N LYS A 809 5.30 19.82 -16.47
CA LYS A 809 5.55 18.83 -17.52
C LYS A 809 4.74 19.09 -18.78
N GLY A 810 3.47 19.51 -18.64
CA GLY A 810 2.65 19.96 -19.77
C GLY A 810 3.28 21.12 -20.54
N THR A 811 3.81 22.13 -19.83
CA THR A 811 4.49 23.27 -20.48
C THR A 811 5.84 22.85 -21.10
N ALA A 812 6.61 22.01 -20.42
CA ALA A 812 7.91 21.53 -20.90
C ALA A 812 7.77 20.67 -22.15
N HIS A 813 6.72 19.84 -22.23
CA HIS A 813 6.46 18.94 -23.36
C HIS A 813 5.46 19.49 -24.39
N ALA A 814 5.19 20.80 -24.34
CA ALA A 814 4.31 21.47 -25.31
C ALA A 814 2.91 20.85 -25.43
N GLN A 815 2.34 20.45 -24.28
CA GLN A 815 0.98 20.00 -24.14
C GLN A 815 0.16 21.06 -23.40
N GLN A 816 -0.65 21.80 -24.17
CA GLN A 816 -1.38 22.97 -23.67
C GLN A 816 -2.50 22.64 -22.67
N ASP A 817 -3.13 21.47 -22.77
CA ASP A 817 -4.26 21.07 -21.94
C ASP A 817 -3.79 20.70 -20.52
N ILE A 818 -2.74 19.89 -20.43
CA ILE A 818 -2.09 19.49 -19.17
C ILE A 818 -1.42 20.70 -18.50
N SER A 819 -0.79 21.60 -19.28
CA SER A 819 -0.24 22.86 -18.75
C SER A 819 -1.31 23.69 -18.01
N TRP A 820 -2.52 23.76 -18.58
CA TRP A 820 -3.62 24.57 -18.05
C TRP A 820 -4.54 23.80 -17.09
N TRP A 821 -5.25 22.78 -17.57
CA TRP A 821 -6.33 22.11 -16.84
C TRP A 821 -5.88 21.18 -15.73
N TRP A 822 -4.70 20.57 -15.90
CA TRP A 822 -4.08 19.73 -14.88
C TRP A 822 -3.14 20.56 -14.00
N GLY A 823 -2.52 21.59 -14.59
CA GLY A 823 -1.60 22.51 -13.93
C GLY A 823 -2.24 23.76 -13.30
N THR A 824 -2.27 24.83 -14.08
CA THR A 824 -2.61 26.18 -13.61
C THR A 824 -4.00 26.26 -12.98
N ALA A 825 -5.01 25.67 -13.61
CA ALA A 825 -6.38 25.68 -13.13
C ALA A 825 -6.51 24.95 -11.79
N GLN A 826 -5.88 23.78 -11.65
CA GLN A 826 -5.91 23.02 -10.39
C GLN A 826 -5.20 23.76 -9.28
N THR A 827 -4.00 24.29 -9.54
CA THR A 827 -3.24 25.04 -8.52
C THR A 827 -3.95 26.32 -8.08
N MET A 828 -4.70 27.00 -8.95
CA MET A 828 -5.62 28.09 -8.56
C MET A 828 -6.78 27.57 -7.70
N GLY A 829 -7.32 26.40 -8.03
CA GLY A 829 -8.34 25.70 -7.26
C GLY A 829 -7.86 25.32 -5.85
N ASN A 830 -6.68 24.71 -5.71
CA ASN A 830 -6.09 24.40 -4.40
C ASN A 830 -5.92 25.66 -3.56
N LEU A 831 -5.36 26.74 -4.13
CA LEU A 831 -5.20 28.01 -3.40
C LEU A 831 -6.54 28.55 -2.89
N THR A 832 -7.61 28.39 -3.67
CA THR A 832 -8.97 28.76 -3.25
C THR A 832 -9.43 27.91 -2.08
N ARG A 833 -9.29 26.58 -2.16
CA ARG A 833 -9.67 25.65 -1.08
C ARG A 833 -8.85 25.87 0.20
N ILE A 834 -7.55 26.13 0.09
CA ILE A 834 -6.68 26.46 1.22
C ILE A 834 -7.13 27.75 1.91
N ARG A 835 -7.47 28.79 1.14
CA ARG A 835 -7.98 30.06 1.70
C ARG A 835 -9.35 29.88 2.36
N ASP A 836 -10.25 29.12 1.74
CA ASP A 836 -11.57 28.83 2.33
C ASP A 836 -11.43 28.01 3.62
N GLY A 837 -10.61 26.96 3.61
CA GLY A 837 -10.25 26.19 4.80
C GLY A 837 -9.69 27.08 5.91
N ALA A 838 -8.82 28.03 5.58
CA ALA A 838 -8.30 29.00 6.55
C ALA A 838 -9.39 29.89 7.15
N VAL A 839 -10.31 30.41 6.33
CA VAL A 839 -11.45 31.22 6.81
C VAL A 839 -12.36 30.40 7.72
N ASN A 840 -12.64 29.14 7.37
CA ASN A 840 -13.46 28.25 8.18
C ASN A 840 -12.82 27.97 9.54
N LEU A 841 -11.52 27.70 9.60
CA LEU A 841 -10.79 27.51 10.86
C LEU A 841 -10.75 28.78 11.71
N GLN A 842 -10.54 29.96 11.10
CA GLN A 842 -10.60 31.24 11.79
C GLN A 842 -11.98 31.50 12.40
N ARG A 843 -13.05 31.20 11.65
CA ARG A 843 -14.43 31.33 12.11
C ARG A 843 -14.73 30.38 13.26
N LEU A 844 -14.31 29.12 13.15
CA LEU A 844 -14.51 28.12 14.19
C LEU A 844 -13.81 28.54 15.49
N LYS A 845 -12.54 28.95 15.41
CA LYS A 845 -11.80 29.48 16.57
C LYS A 845 -12.50 30.68 17.22
N SER A 846 -13.00 31.62 16.41
CA SER A 846 -13.74 32.77 16.91
C SER A 846 -15.03 32.36 17.63
N LEU A 847 -15.73 31.33 17.13
CA LEU A 847 -16.92 30.78 17.77
C LEU A 847 -16.59 30.06 19.08
N GLU A 848 -15.52 29.26 19.12
CA GLU A 848 -15.06 28.59 20.34
C GLU A 848 -14.68 29.59 21.43
N GLU A 849 -13.99 30.68 21.06
CA GLU A 849 -13.66 31.76 21.99
C GLU A 849 -14.90 32.51 22.47
N ALA A 850 -15.91 32.69 21.62
CA ALA A 850 -17.18 33.31 21.99
C ALA A 850 -18.01 32.43 22.91
N VAL A 851 -18.02 31.10 22.72
CA VAL A 851 -18.71 30.13 23.59
C VAL A 851 -18.04 30.01 24.96
N LYS A 852 -16.72 30.28 25.05
CA LYS A 852 -15.98 30.27 26.31
C LYS A 852 -16.18 31.54 27.16
N LYS A 853 -16.60 32.65 26.56
CA LYS A 853 -16.89 33.93 27.23
C LYS A 853 -18.34 33.95 27.72
#